data_AF-A0A5D6YXE2-F1
#
_entry.id   AF-A0A5D6YXE2-F1
#
_cell.length_a   1.000
_cell.length_b   1.000
_cell.length_c   1.000
_cell.angle_alpha   90.00
_cell.angle_beta   90.00
_cell.angle_gamma   90.00
#
_symmetry.space_group_name_H-M   'P 1'
#
loop_
_entity.id
_entity.type
_entity.pdbx_description
1 polymer ?
#
loop_
_entity_poly.entity_id
_entity_poly.type
_entity_poly.pdbx_seq_one_letter_code
_entity_poly.pdbx_strand_id
1 'polypeptide(L)'
;MAPVGASLGWLLLLSMHGATASFFGANAVFYHWLRGTDFDHILQSNEIVMSSKWHPTIAALMGLIALPHALMFTKMLIASLATRSFAYSYRVGASDMGDRYPSVTWLHRVVSLESFRQSLSKKPSCTSKVVPAWHHGFPSAKAWVTSWREKLFGREGLLGADSRYLVRELVELSLQTTQAYRMSCYLPRTMPKHVYAGLLVTNCWMTPIIYAVTKKNETRRQLLRLSCDCALDFATSVLIPCVILKRYVAQFDRELQSFDAVLWMDKIWFANFVFEVQILLVASWGDLGMRFMFSLGMLLSMSSIKRLVEAPNAEASSNQVSPHAVTAPPTASIVPVEPSRRRSTSEVNKGRTAPCSDDLKRELSAAQHDDPAPQIPITFRHSGRVGRLVHSLLVLWGAIILGIHLHAELIPTLRQCLFQLHPWGKAKATCTLVDFDCHDLKISGSPSEMEVAWYILDLGVVEDLLIRHCSALAVPSSLRTMSQLTTLEFYNTTISVWDESAALTAADHPYLMSLYFVRVNLTDGELPAGVLSPDFPQTATSVMACVTNLRSLPPDLDTKWPRMEELYLERSAFEEVPAVITRLRPTTLSLFGNPLRELPAALFESEWTQLLYIGSTLISTLPAFADTTTSSLDFLYMTNTQVSSFPAWFDGFVSRWRSKGRYRPLLAGATPYCSQLREILNGSRADFATAEDGMDEISVARSVLMNMSAENQELVTSVVSCLSAKYPWYWLSNDDENFALEGSIEEEGEGEDGSPDIGISVMT
;
A
#
# COMPACT_ATOMS: atom_id res chain seq x y z
N MET A 1 -42.17 -7.89 -13.72
CA MET A 1 -41.28 -8.74 -12.89
C MET A 1 -42.07 -9.20 -11.68
N ALA A 2 -41.92 -10.45 -11.23
CA ALA A 2 -42.54 -10.90 -9.98
C ALA A 2 -42.08 -10.02 -8.79
N PRO A 3 -42.91 -9.77 -7.77
CA PRO A 3 -42.61 -8.86 -6.65
C PRO A 3 -41.28 -9.16 -5.94
N VAL A 4 -40.85 -10.43 -5.94
CA VAL A 4 -39.56 -10.87 -5.36
C VAL A 4 -38.34 -10.28 -6.10
N GLY A 5 -38.40 -10.14 -7.43
CA GLY A 5 -37.28 -9.64 -8.23
C GLY A 5 -37.02 -8.14 -8.06
N ALA A 6 -38.07 -7.36 -7.81
CA ALA A 6 -37.95 -5.91 -7.56
C ALA A 6 -37.35 -5.62 -6.17
N SER A 7 -37.74 -6.39 -5.15
CA SER A 7 -37.19 -6.28 -3.79
C SER A 7 -35.71 -6.67 -3.72
N LEU A 8 -35.31 -7.73 -4.44
CA LEU A 8 -33.90 -8.14 -4.54
C LEU A 8 -33.05 -7.07 -5.23
N GLY A 9 -33.52 -6.50 -6.35
CA GLY A 9 -32.82 -5.41 -7.03
C GLY A 9 -32.64 -4.16 -6.15
N TRP A 10 -33.64 -3.87 -5.31
CA TRP A 10 -33.58 -2.73 -4.39
C TRP A 10 -32.55 -2.97 -3.28
N LEU A 11 -32.58 -4.16 -2.66
CA LEU A 11 -31.62 -4.54 -1.61
C LEU A 11 -30.19 -4.53 -2.12
N LEU A 12 -29.95 -5.05 -3.33
CA LEU A 12 -28.63 -5.05 -3.96
C LEU A 12 -28.10 -3.62 -4.17
N LEU A 13 -28.90 -2.75 -4.80
CA LEU A 13 -28.50 -1.37 -5.05
C LEU A 13 -28.28 -0.58 -3.75
N LEU A 14 -29.12 -0.79 -2.74
CA LEU A 14 -28.94 -0.18 -1.42
C LEU A 14 -27.63 -0.67 -0.78
N SER A 15 -27.40 -1.98 -0.77
CA SER A 15 -26.21 -2.59 -0.18
C SER A 15 -24.93 -2.08 -0.85
N MET A 16 -24.90 -2.00 -2.19
CA MET A 16 -23.73 -1.49 -2.91
C MET A 16 -23.46 -0.02 -2.61
N HIS A 17 -24.49 0.84 -2.55
CA HIS A 17 -24.31 2.24 -2.14
C HIS A 17 -23.80 2.35 -0.70
N GLY A 18 -24.36 1.58 0.23
CA GLY A 18 -23.93 1.56 1.62
C GLY A 18 -22.48 1.09 1.78
N ALA A 19 -22.12 -0.03 1.16
CA ALA A 19 -20.77 -0.58 1.20
C ALA A 19 -19.73 0.38 0.59
N THR A 20 -20.05 0.98 -0.57
CA THR A 20 -19.17 1.96 -1.22
C THR A 20 -18.97 3.21 -0.35
N ALA A 21 -20.06 3.76 0.21
CA ALA A 21 -19.99 4.92 1.09
C ALA A 21 -19.17 4.63 2.36
N SER A 22 -19.40 3.47 2.99
CA SER A 22 -18.68 3.05 4.18
C SER A 22 -17.20 2.83 3.91
N PHE A 23 -16.84 2.15 2.82
CA PHE A 23 -15.44 1.86 2.49
C PHE A 23 -14.64 3.15 2.23
N PHE A 24 -15.11 4.03 1.33
CA PHE A 24 -14.40 5.27 1.05
C PHE A 24 -14.45 6.26 2.21
N GLY A 25 -15.55 6.27 2.99
CA GLY A 25 -15.65 7.06 4.22
C GLY A 25 -14.67 6.61 5.30
N ALA A 26 -14.53 5.30 5.51
CA ALA A 26 -13.55 4.73 6.44
C ALA A 26 -12.12 5.06 6.01
N ASN A 27 -11.81 4.98 4.70
CA ASN A 27 -10.51 5.40 4.17
C ASN A 27 -10.24 6.89 4.46
N ALA A 28 -11.22 7.77 4.24
CA ALA A 28 -11.07 9.19 4.53
C ALA A 28 -10.73 9.46 6.01
N VAL A 29 -11.39 8.75 6.93
CA VAL A 29 -11.10 8.82 8.38
C VAL A 29 -9.72 8.24 8.68
N PHE A 30 -9.37 7.11 8.08
CA PHE A 30 -8.09 6.44 8.28
C PHE A 30 -6.91 7.34 7.90
N TYR A 31 -6.95 8.04 6.77
CA TYR A 31 -5.89 8.99 6.38
C TYR A 31 -5.76 10.19 7.33
N HIS A 32 -6.83 10.55 8.04
CA HIS A 32 -6.76 11.57 9.07
C HIS A 32 -6.04 11.05 10.33
N TRP A 33 -6.32 9.81 10.71
CA TRP A 33 -5.70 9.14 11.86
C TRP A 33 -4.24 8.74 11.60
N LEU A 34 -3.92 8.26 10.39
CA LEU A 34 -2.60 7.73 10.03
C LEU A 34 -1.48 8.74 10.25
N ARG A 35 -1.75 10.02 9.99
CA ARG A 35 -0.74 11.08 10.00
C ARG A 35 -0.03 11.20 11.35
N GLY A 36 1.29 11.03 11.34
CA GLY A 36 2.14 11.20 12.52
C GLY A 36 2.10 10.02 13.50
N THR A 37 1.60 8.87 13.06
CA THR A 37 1.77 7.59 13.78
C THR A 37 3.10 6.95 13.41
N ASP A 38 3.64 6.07 14.27
CA ASP A 38 4.84 5.29 13.95
C ASP A 38 4.65 4.45 12.69
N PHE A 39 3.43 3.96 12.46
CA PHE A 39 3.06 3.27 11.24
C PHE A 39 3.21 4.14 9.98
N ASP A 40 2.83 5.42 10.03
CA ASP A 40 3.09 6.36 8.92
C ASP A 40 4.59 6.53 8.70
N HIS A 41 5.40 6.68 9.76
CA HIS A 41 6.84 6.77 9.63
C HIS A 41 7.46 5.58 8.87
N ILE A 42 7.03 4.35 9.18
CA ILE A 42 7.48 3.13 8.49
C ILE A 42 7.02 3.12 7.02
N LEU A 43 5.77 3.53 6.75
CA LEU A 43 5.27 3.62 5.37
C LEU A 43 6.02 4.67 4.53
N GLN A 44 6.42 5.78 5.15
CA GLN A 44 7.20 6.84 4.50
C GLN A 44 8.65 6.44 4.26
N SER A 45 9.31 5.80 5.25
CA SER A 45 10.72 5.39 5.13
C SER A 45 10.94 4.37 4.02
N ASN A 46 9.93 3.53 3.77
CA ASN A 46 9.97 2.49 2.74
C ASN A 46 9.30 2.93 1.42
N GLU A 47 8.92 4.21 1.28
CA GLU A 47 8.25 4.77 0.10
C GLU A 47 7.01 3.96 -0.39
N ILE A 48 6.30 3.30 0.53
CA ILE A 48 5.21 2.38 0.20
C ILE A 48 3.98 3.14 -0.33
N VAL A 49 3.73 4.33 0.21
CA VAL A 49 2.55 5.15 -0.09
C VAL A 49 2.93 6.60 -0.40
N MET A 50 1.97 7.36 -0.91
CA MET A 50 2.17 8.79 -1.13
C MET A 50 2.60 9.52 0.13
N SER A 51 3.46 10.54 -0.04
CA SER A 51 4.00 11.31 1.06
C SER A 51 2.93 11.83 2.03
N SER A 52 3.21 11.76 3.34
CA SER A 52 2.30 12.14 4.43
C SER A 52 1.77 13.58 4.32
N LYS A 53 2.50 14.45 3.61
CA LYS A 53 2.05 15.81 3.26
C LYS A 53 0.72 15.85 2.49
N TRP A 54 0.41 14.80 1.74
CA TRP A 54 -0.79 14.69 0.91
C TRP A 54 -1.95 13.97 1.60
N HIS A 55 -1.75 13.39 2.79
CA HIS A 55 -2.81 12.68 3.52
C HIS A 55 -4.10 13.49 3.69
N PRO A 56 -4.08 14.81 4.02
CA PRO A 56 -5.30 15.60 4.11
C PRO A 56 -6.03 15.74 2.77
N THR A 57 -5.29 15.88 1.67
CA THR A 57 -5.86 15.98 0.32
C THR A 57 -6.48 14.65 -0.10
N ILE A 58 -5.80 13.54 0.16
CA ILE A 58 -6.30 12.19 -0.11
C ILE A 58 -7.59 11.94 0.68
N ALA A 59 -7.59 12.25 1.99
CA ALA A 59 -8.77 12.12 2.84
C ALA A 59 -9.97 12.91 2.30
N ALA A 60 -9.75 14.16 1.91
CA ALA A 60 -10.81 15.00 1.33
C ALA A 60 -11.37 14.41 0.02
N LEU A 61 -10.51 13.92 -0.87
CA LEU A 61 -10.91 13.31 -2.13
C LEU A 61 -11.67 11.99 -1.92
N MET A 62 -11.25 11.15 -0.98
CA MET A 62 -11.99 9.94 -0.59
C MET A 62 -13.36 10.28 0.01
N GLY A 63 -13.45 11.34 0.82
CA GLY A 63 -14.73 11.85 1.32
C GLY A 63 -15.66 12.35 0.21
N LEU A 64 -15.12 13.02 -0.81
CA LEU A 64 -15.86 13.46 -1.99
C LEU A 64 -16.39 12.28 -2.82
N ILE A 65 -15.69 11.15 -2.82
CA ILE A 65 -16.15 9.88 -3.43
C ILE A 65 -17.28 9.26 -2.60
N ALA A 66 -17.14 9.21 -1.27
CA ALA A 66 -18.11 8.58 -0.38
C ALA A 66 -19.47 9.32 -0.34
N LEU A 67 -19.44 10.67 -0.36
CA LEU A 67 -20.60 11.52 -0.13
C LEU A 67 -21.77 11.25 -1.11
N PRO A 68 -21.58 11.21 -2.45
CA PRO A 68 -22.67 10.89 -3.38
C PRO A 68 -23.33 9.53 -3.12
N HIS A 69 -22.55 8.50 -2.77
CA HIS A 69 -23.09 7.18 -2.46
C HIS A 69 -23.89 7.20 -1.15
N ALA A 70 -23.41 7.89 -0.11
CA ALA A 70 -24.11 8.06 1.16
C ALA A 70 -25.45 8.80 0.98
N LEU A 71 -25.46 9.84 0.13
CA LEU A 71 -26.67 10.59 -0.20
C LEU A 71 -27.70 9.71 -0.93
N MET A 72 -27.27 8.88 -1.88
CA MET A 72 -28.18 7.95 -2.59
C MET A 72 -28.72 6.86 -1.67
N PHE A 73 -27.87 6.28 -0.81
CA PHE A 73 -28.29 5.33 0.22
C PHE A 73 -29.38 5.91 1.13
N THR A 74 -29.12 7.10 1.67
CA THR A 74 -30.04 7.81 2.55
C THR A 74 -31.35 8.14 1.84
N LYS A 75 -31.28 8.59 0.58
CA LYS A 75 -32.47 8.88 -0.24
C LYS A 75 -33.33 7.63 -0.47
N MET A 76 -32.72 6.48 -0.75
CA MET A 76 -33.43 5.21 -0.94
C MET A 76 -34.09 4.74 0.36
N LEU A 77 -33.41 4.84 1.51
CA LEU A 77 -33.98 4.52 2.82
C LEU A 77 -35.16 5.42 3.17
N ILE A 78 -34.99 6.75 3.07
CA ILE A 78 -36.06 7.70 3.39
C ILE A 78 -37.27 7.48 2.48
N ALA A 79 -37.07 7.31 1.17
CA ALA A 79 -38.16 7.04 0.24
C ALA A 79 -38.91 5.75 0.58
N SER A 80 -38.19 4.71 1.00
CA SER A 80 -38.79 3.42 1.32
C SER A 80 -39.55 3.44 2.65
N LEU A 81 -39.00 4.12 3.66
CA LEU A 81 -39.68 4.34 4.94
C LEU A 81 -40.94 5.19 4.76
N ALA A 82 -40.86 6.26 3.96
CA ALA A 82 -41.98 7.17 3.72
C ALA A 82 -43.12 6.53 2.91
N THR A 83 -42.79 5.64 1.96
CA THR A 83 -43.79 4.95 1.13
C THR A 83 -44.21 3.58 1.68
N ARG A 84 -43.58 3.09 2.76
CA ARG A 84 -43.73 1.72 3.29
C ARG A 84 -43.58 0.64 2.21
N SER A 85 -42.74 0.90 1.21
CA SER A 85 -42.51 0.04 0.05
C SER A 85 -41.05 0.16 -0.40
N PHE A 86 -40.54 -0.80 -1.17
CA PHE A 86 -39.18 -0.72 -1.74
C PHE A 86 -39.10 0.34 -2.83
N ALA A 87 -38.87 1.60 -2.42
CA ALA A 87 -38.86 2.76 -3.30
C ALA A 87 -37.43 3.29 -3.48
N TYR A 88 -37.03 3.53 -4.73
CA TYR A 88 -35.71 4.06 -5.03
C TYR A 88 -35.67 5.60 -4.95
N SER A 89 -36.79 6.29 -5.16
CA SER A 89 -36.95 7.74 -4.92
C SER A 89 -38.38 8.09 -4.53
N TYR A 90 -38.51 9.19 -3.80
CA TYR A 90 -39.79 9.80 -3.51
C TYR A 90 -40.38 10.45 -4.78
N ARG A 91 -41.54 9.99 -5.25
CA ARG A 91 -42.39 10.73 -6.20
C ARG A 91 -43.60 11.21 -5.44
N VAL A 92 -43.63 12.48 -5.06
CA VAL A 92 -44.85 13.15 -4.63
C VAL A 92 -45.03 14.38 -5.51
N GLY A 93 -46.24 14.53 -6.06
CA GLY A 93 -46.64 15.74 -6.76
C GLY A 93 -46.41 16.94 -5.85
N ALA A 94 -45.79 17.99 -6.38
CA ALA A 94 -45.23 19.12 -5.64
C ALA A 94 -46.21 19.86 -4.70
N SER A 95 -47.50 19.50 -4.69
CA SER A 95 -48.56 20.16 -3.92
C SER A 95 -48.81 19.59 -2.52
N ASP A 96 -48.39 18.36 -2.17
CA ASP A 96 -48.83 17.71 -0.89
C ASP A 96 -47.73 17.64 0.20
N MET A 97 -46.51 18.10 -0.10
CA MET A 97 -45.35 17.99 0.81
C MET A 97 -45.15 19.22 1.72
N GLY A 98 -45.76 20.36 1.38
CA GLY A 98 -45.63 21.61 2.12
C GLY A 98 -46.29 21.57 3.50
N ASP A 99 -47.37 20.80 3.64
CA ASP A 99 -48.25 20.91 4.81
C ASP A 99 -48.02 19.85 5.88
N ARG A 100 -47.28 18.76 5.60
CA ARG A 100 -47.20 17.61 6.53
C ARG A 100 -45.86 17.40 7.24
N TYR A 101 -44.70 17.77 6.66
CA TYR A 101 -43.38 17.59 7.29
C TYR A 101 -42.32 18.63 6.82
N PRO A 102 -42.18 19.77 7.50
CA PRO A 102 -41.29 20.87 7.10
C PRO A 102 -39.79 20.55 7.16
N SER A 103 -39.36 19.57 7.97
CA SER A 103 -37.95 19.19 8.12
C SER A 103 -37.41 18.37 6.95
N VAL A 104 -38.28 17.67 6.22
CA VAL A 104 -37.91 16.79 5.10
C VAL A 104 -37.73 17.58 3.79
N THR A 105 -38.43 18.71 3.65
CA THR A 105 -38.35 19.57 2.46
C THR A 105 -37.02 20.32 2.36
N TRP A 106 -36.38 20.65 3.49
CA TRP A 106 -35.05 21.25 3.53
C TRP A 106 -33.97 20.28 3.03
N LEU A 107 -33.97 19.02 3.53
CA LEU A 107 -33.07 17.96 3.05
C LEU A 107 -33.26 17.66 1.56
N HIS A 108 -34.50 17.65 1.06
CA HIS A 108 -34.78 17.45 -0.37
C HIS A 108 -34.22 18.59 -1.25
N ARG A 109 -34.25 19.84 -0.78
CA ARG A 109 -33.66 21.01 -1.49
C ARG A 109 -32.13 20.99 -1.50
N VAL A 110 -31.50 20.55 -0.40
CA VAL A 110 -30.03 20.47 -0.29
C VAL A 110 -29.46 19.30 -1.11
N VAL A 111 -30.19 18.18 -1.22
CA VAL A 111 -29.75 16.94 -1.89
C VAL A 111 -30.15 16.89 -3.39
N SER A 112 -30.93 17.87 -3.87
CA SER A 112 -31.34 17.95 -5.27
C SER A 112 -30.20 18.41 -6.19
N LEU A 113 -29.82 17.58 -7.17
CA LEU A 113 -28.86 17.93 -8.25
C LEU A 113 -29.28 19.16 -9.09
N GLU A 114 -30.54 19.61 -8.98
CA GLU A 114 -31.03 20.83 -9.64
C GLU A 114 -30.53 22.12 -8.99
N SER A 115 -30.27 22.14 -7.67
CA SER A 115 -29.72 23.33 -6.99
C SER A 115 -28.24 23.54 -7.32
N PHE A 116 -27.48 22.45 -7.52
CA PHE A 116 -26.10 22.50 -8.02
C PHE A 116 -26.05 22.96 -9.49
N ARG A 117 -26.99 22.49 -10.33
CA ARG A 117 -27.16 22.95 -11.72
C ARG A 117 -27.56 24.42 -11.81
N GLN A 118 -28.43 24.90 -10.90
CA GLN A 118 -28.83 26.31 -10.82
C GLN A 118 -27.71 27.22 -10.28
N SER A 119 -26.86 26.72 -9.38
CA SER A 119 -25.69 27.45 -8.88
C SER A 119 -24.67 27.74 -9.98
N LEU A 120 -24.41 26.75 -10.85
CA LEU A 120 -23.53 26.88 -12.02
C LEU A 120 -24.13 27.69 -13.18
N SER A 121 -25.44 27.99 -13.16
CA SER A 121 -26.14 28.76 -14.20
C SER A 121 -26.50 30.20 -13.80
N LYS A 122 -26.11 30.66 -12.60
CA LYS A 122 -26.36 32.05 -12.20
C LYS A 122 -25.53 33.02 -13.04
N LYS A 123 -26.18 33.68 -14.01
CA LYS A 123 -25.68 34.93 -14.60
C LYS A 123 -25.65 36.00 -13.49
N PRO A 124 -24.65 36.88 -13.42
CA PRO A 124 -24.70 38.03 -12.53
C PRO A 124 -25.86 38.94 -12.92
N SER A 125 -26.66 39.35 -11.95
CA SER A 125 -27.73 40.33 -12.12
C SER A 125 -27.11 41.72 -12.32
N CYS A 126 -27.38 42.35 -13.45
CA CYS A 126 -27.06 43.76 -13.68
C CYS A 126 -27.94 44.64 -12.79
N THR A 127 -27.33 45.38 -11.86
CA THR A 127 -27.88 46.64 -11.36
C THR A 127 -27.41 47.78 -12.28
N SER A 128 -28.30 48.72 -12.55
CA SER A 128 -28.11 49.82 -13.48
C SER A 128 -27.07 50.83 -12.96
N LYS A 129 -26.00 51.04 -13.73
CA LYS A 129 -25.36 52.35 -13.83
C LYS A 129 -25.01 52.61 -15.30
N VAL A 130 -25.57 53.70 -15.80
CA VAL A 130 -25.38 54.24 -17.14
C VAL A 130 -23.95 54.77 -17.26
N VAL A 131 -23.19 54.30 -18.25
CA VAL A 131 -22.04 55.01 -18.84
C VAL A 131 -22.05 54.74 -20.36
N PRO A 132 -21.77 55.74 -21.22
CA PRO A 132 -22.08 55.66 -22.65
C PRO A 132 -21.06 54.86 -23.47
N ALA A 133 -21.52 54.51 -24.67
CA ALA A 133 -20.93 53.63 -25.67
C ALA A 133 -19.58 54.09 -26.23
N TRP A 134 -18.73 53.10 -26.53
CA TRP A 134 -17.80 53.10 -27.67
C TRP A 134 -17.81 51.72 -28.36
N HIS A 135 -18.05 51.72 -29.66
CA HIS A 135 -18.05 50.56 -30.56
C HIS A 135 -16.62 50.11 -30.90
N HIS A 136 -16.39 48.79 -31.01
CA HIS A 136 -16.03 48.06 -32.26
C HIS A 136 -15.30 46.73 -31.97
N GLY A 137 -15.91 45.65 -32.49
CA GLY A 137 -15.24 44.54 -33.20
C GLY A 137 -14.38 43.54 -32.42
N PHE A 138 -14.94 42.40 -32.00
CA PHE A 138 -14.35 41.06 -32.09
C PHE A 138 -15.46 40.00 -31.94
N PRO A 139 -15.60 38.99 -32.81
CA PRO A 139 -16.53 37.89 -32.56
C PRO A 139 -16.06 37.13 -31.31
N SER A 140 -16.87 37.16 -30.25
CA SER A 140 -16.49 36.56 -28.96
C SER A 140 -16.24 35.05 -29.09
N ALA A 141 -15.17 34.57 -28.44
CA ALA A 141 -14.75 33.16 -28.32
C ALA A 141 -15.88 32.17 -27.96
N LYS A 142 -17.00 32.68 -27.45
CA LYS A 142 -18.21 31.94 -27.12
C LYS A 142 -18.85 31.26 -28.34
N ALA A 143 -18.86 31.90 -29.51
CA ALA A 143 -19.43 31.33 -30.73
C ALA A 143 -18.53 30.24 -31.34
N TRP A 144 -17.21 30.35 -31.13
CA TRP A 144 -16.25 29.34 -31.54
C TRP A 144 -16.34 28.10 -30.65
N VAL A 145 -16.40 28.28 -29.31
CA VAL A 145 -16.54 27.20 -28.33
C VAL A 145 -17.86 26.43 -28.49
N THR A 146 -18.99 27.11 -28.79
CA THR A 146 -20.26 26.41 -29.04
C THR A 146 -20.27 25.65 -30.36
N SER A 147 -19.63 26.19 -31.42
CA SER A 147 -19.54 25.52 -32.72
C SER A 147 -18.67 24.25 -32.67
N TRP A 148 -17.53 24.30 -31.97
CA TRP A 148 -16.69 23.12 -31.76
C TRP A 148 -17.33 22.10 -30.81
N ARG A 149 -18.05 22.56 -29.78
CA ARG A 149 -18.79 21.68 -28.86
C ARG A 149 -19.97 20.97 -29.54
N GLU A 150 -20.67 21.62 -30.46
CA GLU A 150 -21.69 20.99 -31.30
C GLU A 150 -21.07 20.03 -32.33
N LYS A 151 -19.94 20.39 -32.95
CA LYS A 151 -19.23 19.51 -33.90
C LYS A 151 -18.56 18.29 -33.27
N LEU A 152 -18.08 18.40 -32.03
CA LEU A 152 -17.50 17.29 -31.26
C LEU A 152 -18.58 16.53 -30.50
N PHE A 153 -19.42 17.18 -29.70
CA PHE A 153 -20.33 16.52 -28.74
C PHE A 153 -21.83 16.60 -29.10
N GLY A 154 -22.19 17.16 -30.25
CA GLY A 154 -23.56 17.22 -30.77
C GLY A 154 -24.08 15.84 -31.20
N ARG A 155 -25.38 15.73 -31.47
CA ARG A 155 -26.07 14.46 -31.74
C ARG A 155 -25.51 13.69 -32.95
N GLU A 156 -24.91 14.41 -33.91
CA GLU A 156 -24.22 13.90 -35.10
C GLU A 156 -22.72 14.25 -35.14
N GLY A 157 -22.16 14.75 -34.03
CA GLY A 157 -20.76 15.12 -33.93
C GLY A 157 -19.81 13.92 -33.89
N LEU A 158 -18.52 14.16 -34.11
CA LEU A 158 -17.46 13.12 -34.10
C LEU A 158 -17.47 12.29 -32.79
N LEU A 159 -17.99 12.87 -31.70
CA LEU A 159 -18.26 12.25 -30.41
C LEU A 159 -19.74 12.41 -29.96
N GLY A 160 -20.69 11.94 -30.78
CA GLY A 160 -22.13 11.91 -30.45
C GLY A 160 -22.50 11.12 -29.18
N ALA A 161 -23.78 11.10 -28.79
CA ALA A 161 -24.26 10.44 -27.55
C ALA A 161 -23.84 8.96 -27.43
N ASP A 162 -23.68 8.27 -28.56
CA ASP A 162 -23.23 6.87 -28.66
C ASP A 162 -21.70 6.70 -28.47
N SER A 163 -20.89 7.72 -28.76
CA SER A 163 -19.43 7.64 -28.59
C SER A 163 -18.99 7.86 -27.14
N ARG A 164 -19.78 8.58 -26.32
CA ARG A 164 -19.42 8.87 -24.93
C ARG A 164 -19.30 7.61 -24.08
N TYR A 165 -20.16 6.63 -24.35
CA TYR A 165 -20.11 5.33 -23.70
C TYR A 165 -18.94 4.49 -24.20
N LEU A 166 -18.64 4.55 -25.51
CA LEU A 166 -17.47 3.87 -26.07
C LEU A 166 -16.17 4.43 -25.51
N VAL A 167 -16.05 5.75 -25.39
CA VAL A 167 -14.88 6.41 -24.79
C VAL A 167 -14.74 6.03 -23.32
N ARG A 168 -15.84 6.04 -22.55
CA ARG A 168 -15.82 5.60 -21.15
C ARG A 168 -15.31 4.16 -21.03
N GLU A 169 -15.88 3.24 -21.80
CA GLU A 169 -15.50 1.82 -21.80
C GLU A 169 -14.04 1.60 -22.21
N LEU A 170 -13.56 2.34 -23.21
CA LEU A 170 -12.14 2.27 -23.60
C LEU A 170 -11.21 2.80 -22.51
N VAL A 171 -11.58 3.90 -21.84
CA VAL A 171 -10.81 4.44 -20.71
C VAL A 171 -10.78 3.44 -19.56
N GLU A 172 -11.94 2.91 -19.18
CA GLU A 172 -12.06 1.92 -18.11
C GLU A 172 -11.25 0.65 -18.42
N LEU A 173 -11.38 0.11 -19.63
CA LEU A 173 -10.64 -1.06 -20.08
C LEU A 173 -9.12 -0.81 -20.06
N SER A 174 -8.68 0.39 -20.45
CA SER A 174 -7.26 0.77 -20.42
C SER A 174 -6.73 0.85 -18.99
N LEU A 175 -7.51 1.42 -18.07
CA LEU A 175 -7.16 1.51 -16.65
C LEU A 175 -7.14 0.11 -16.00
N GLN A 176 -8.15 -0.73 -16.26
CA GLN A 176 -8.19 -2.11 -15.76
C GLN A 176 -7.06 -2.98 -16.33
N THR A 177 -6.68 -2.78 -17.61
CA THR A 177 -5.50 -3.43 -18.21
C THR A 177 -4.23 -3.01 -17.49
N THR A 178 -4.06 -1.71 -17.26
CA THR A 178 -2.88 -1.18 -16.56
C THR A 178 -2.81 -1.73 -15.14
N GLN A 179 -3.95 -1.77 -14.43
CA GLN A 179 -4.04 -2.36 -13.10
C GLN A 179 -3.64 -3.84 -13.14
N ALA A 180 -4.24 -4.65 -14.03
CA ALA A 180 -3.96 -6.08 -14.12
C ALA A 180 -2.50 -6.38 -14.47
N TYR A 181 -1.89 -5.59 -15.36
CA TYR A 181 -0.46 -5.68 -15.64
C TYR A 181 0.39 -5.36 -14.41
N ARG A 182 0.11 -4.26 -13.69
CA ARG A 182 0.82 -3.93 -12.45
C ARG A 182 0.69 -5.07 -11.43
N MET A 183 -0.51 -5.62 -11.26
CA MET A 183 -0.72 -6.75 -10.36
C MET A 183 0.13 -7.97 -10.76
N SER A 184 0.33 -8.23 -12.06
CA SER A 184 1.22 -9.31 -12.54
C SER A 184 2.70 -9.09 -12.20
N CYS A 185 3.13 -7.82 -12.11
CA CYS A 185 4.51 -7.43 -11.80
C CYS A 185 4.80 -7.31 -10.30
N TYR A 186 3.79 -7.27 -9.44
CA TYR A 186 3.97 -6.93 -8.03
C TYR A 186 3.37 -7.95 -7.06
N LEU A 187 2.51 -8.88 -7.53
CA LEU A 187 1.88 -9.86 -6.66
C LEU A 187 2.33 -11.28 -6.99
N PRO A 188 3.09 -11.96 -6.11
CA PRO A 188 3.43 -13.36 -6.29
C PRO A 188 2.30 -14.28 -5.85
N ARG A 189 1.48 -13.85 -4.88
CA ARG A 189 0.34 -14.63 -4.40
C ARG A 189 -0.63 -14.88 -5.54
N THR A 190 -1.02 -16.14 -5.68
CA THR A 190 -1.84 -16.63 -6.80
C THR A 190 -3.19 -15.92 -6.88
N MET A 191 -3.89 -15.76 -5.76
CA MET A 191 -5.30 -15.32 -5.80
C MET A 191 -5.53 -13.92 -6.40
N PRO A 192 -4.89 -12.83 -5.93
CA PRO A 192 -5.29 -11.49 -6.38
C PRO A 192 -5.01 -11.25 -7.88
N LYS A 193 -3.85 -11.69 -8.39
CA LYS A 193 -3.48 -11.52 -9.81
C LYS A 193 -4.46 -12.24 -10.77
N HIS A 194 -4.86 -13.46 -10.45
CA HIS A 194 -5.84 -14.21 -11.25
C HIS A 194 -7.22 -13.56 -11.24
N VAL A 195 -7.64 -13.05 -10.08
CA VAL A 195 -8.94 -12.35 -9.95
C VAL A 195 -8.96 -11.10 -10.83
N TYR A 196 -7.93 -10.25 -10.78
CA TYR A 196 -7.87 -9.06 -11.63
C TYR A 196 -7.84 -9.38 -13.13
N ALA A 197 -7.03 -10.36 -13.56
CA ALA A 197 -7.00 -10.80 -14.95
C ALA A 197 -8.36 -11.38 -15.39
N GLY A 198 -9.00 -12.19 -14.54
CA GLY A 198 -10.32 -12.77 -14.79
C GLY A 198 -11.43 -11.71 -14.88
N LEU A 199 -11.42 -10.69 -14.02
CA LEU A 199 -12.35 -9.57 -14.07
C LEU A 199 -12.21 -8.78 -15.38
N LEU A 200 -10.97 -8.52 -15.83
CA LEU A 200 -10.69 -7.85 -17.09
C LEU A 200 -11.17 -8.66 -18.31
N VAL A 201 -10.87 -9.95 -18.37
CA VAL A 201 -11.34 -10.86 -19.43
C VAL A 201 -12.86 -10.94 -19.44
N THR A 202 -13.47 -11.02 -18.25
CA THR A 202 -14.92 -10.98 -18.10
C THR A 202 -15.47 -9.68 -18.66
N ASN A 203 -14.93 -8.51 -18.29
CA ASN A 203 -15.41 -7.22 -18.81
C ASN A 203 -15.37 -7.19 -20.36
N CYS A 204 -14.28 -7.67 -20.95
CA CYS A 204 -14.12 -7.77 -22.41
C CYS A 204 -15.22 -8.60 -23.08
N TRP A 205 -15.57 -9.76 -22.50
CA TRP A 205 -16.46 -10.73 -23.14
C TRP A 205 -17.94 -10.52 -22.79
N MET A 206 -18.24 -9.87 -21.66
CA MET A 206 -19.61 -9.68 -21.20
C MET A 206 -20.44 -8.89 -22.20
N THR A 207 -19.93 -7.79 -22.75
CA THR A 207 -20.68 -6.97 -23.72
C THR A 207 -21.08 -7.75 -24.99
N PRO A 208 -20.16 -8.44 -25.69
CA PRO A 208 -20.50 -9.32 -26.81
C PRO A 208 -21.45 -10.47 -26.45
N ILE A 209 -21.23 -11.17 -25.32
CA ILE A 209 -22.07 -12.29 -24.87
C ILE A 209 -23.50 -11.84 -24.63
N ILE A 210 -23.68 -10.74 -23.90
CA ILE A 210 -24.99 -10.15 -23.62
C ILE A 210 -25.70 -9.83 -24.94
N TYR A 211 -25.00 -9.26 -25.92
CA TYR A 211 -25.56 -8.96 -27.24
C TYR A 211 -26.00 -10.22 -28.00
N ALA A 212 -25.26 -11.33 -27.87
CA ALA A 212 -25.59 -12.61 -28.49
C ALA A 212 -26.81 -13.29 -27.85
N VAL A 213 -26.96 -13.20 -26.52
CA VAL A 213 -28.00 -13.90 -25.74
C VAL A 213 -29.33 -13.12 -25.72
N THR A 214 -29.30 -11.79 -25.68
CA THR A 214 -30.51 -10.96 -25.45
C THR A 214 -31.28 -10.59 -26.73
N LYS A 215 -31.24 -11.41 -27.78
CA LYS A 215 -31.81 -11.11 -29.11
C LYS A 215 -33.23 -10.51 -28.99
N LYS A 216 -33.39 -9.29 -29.51
CA LYS A 216 -34.62 -8.47 -29.64
C LYS A 216 -35.13 -7.68 -28.41
N ASN A 217 -34.57 -7.80 -27.20
CA ASN A 217 -35.02 -6.99 -26.06
C ASN A 217 -33.94 -5.98 -25.60
N GLU A 218 -34.05 -4.74 -26.09
CA GLU A 218 -33.11 -3.64 -25.82
C GLU A 218 -33.00 -3.33 -24.32
N THR A 219 -34.14 -3.26 -23.63
CA THR A 219 -34.20 -2.90 -22.22
C THR A 219 -33.51 -3.94 -21.34
N ARG A 220 -33.75 -5.23 -21.62
CA ARG A 220 -33.09 -6.33 -20.90
C ARG A 220 -31.58 -6.35 -21.17
N ARG A 221 -31.17 -6.08 -22.41
CA ARG A 221 -29.77 -5.97 -22.80
C ARG A 221 -29.04 -4.88 -22.04
N GLN A 222 -29.62 -3.68 -22.02
CA GLN A 222 -29.04 -2.53 -21.35
C GLN A 222 -28.96 -2.75 -19.84
N LEU A 223 -30.01 -3.31 -19.24
CA LEU A 223 -30.04 -3.64 -17.81
C LEU A 223 -28.93 -4.63 -17.44
N LEU A 224 -28.77 -5.71 -18.21
CA LEU A 224 -27.77 -6.74 -17.92
C LEU A 224 -26.35 -6.19 -18.07
N ARG A 225 -26.07 -5.41 -19.13
CA ARG A 225 -24.76 -4.79 -19.34
C ARG A 225 -24.38 -3.87 -18.17
N LEU A 226 -25.26 -2.94 -17.81
CA LEU A 226 -25.03 -1.99 -16.71
C LEU A 226 -24.87 -2.70 -15.36
N SER A 227 -25.59 -3.81 -15.13
CA SER A 227 -25.49 -4.57 -13.88
C SER A 227 -24.15 -5.28 -13.76
N CYS A 228 -23.64 -5.85 -14.86
CA CYS A 228 -22.35 -6.54 -14.88
C CYS A 228 -21.19 -5.55 -14.75
N ASP A 229 -21.24 -4.45 -15.49
CA ASP A 229 -20.32 -3.30 -15.36
C ASP A 229 -20.23 -2.83 -13.90
N CYS A 230 -21.38 -2.53 -13.29
CA CYS A 230 -21.46 -2.09 -11.90
C CYS A 230 -20.93 -3.13 -10.90
N ALA A 231 -21.14 -4.43 -11.16
CA ALA A 231 -20.66 -5.49 -10.28
C ALA A 231 -19.13 -5.66 -10.37
N LEU A 232 -18.55 -5.53 -11.56
CA LEU A 232 -17.10 -5.58 -11.78
C LEU A 232 -16.41 -4.39 -11.12
N ASP A 233 -16.93 -3.17 -11.31
CA ASP A 233 -16.41 -1.97 -10.64
C ASP A 233 -16.50 -2.08 -9.11
N PHE A 234 -17.59 -2.61 -8.58
CA PHE A 234 -17.73 -2.81 -7.14
C PHE A 234 -16.76 -3.86 -6.60
N ALA A 235 -16.57 -4.95 -7.34
CA ALA A 235 -15.62 -5.99 -6.96
C ALA A 235 -14.19 -5.45 -6.88
N THR A 236 -13.75 -4.68 -7.89
CA THR A 236 -12.39 -4.13 -7.95
C THR A 236 -12.15 -3.02 -6.94
N SER A 237 -13.11 -2.11 -6.75
CA SER A 237 -12.92 -0.90 -5.93
C SER A 237 -13.26 -1.07 -4.45
N VAL A 238 -14.07 -2.07 -4.08
CA VAL A 238 -14.52 -2.26 -2.69
C VAL A 238 -14.28 -3.68 -2.20
N LEU A 239 -14.74 -4.71 -2.93
CA LEU A 239 -14.72 -6.09 -2.42
C LEU A 239 -13.30 -6.62 -2.23
N ILE A 240 -12.44 -6.49 -3.23
CA ILE A 240 -11.04 -6.98 -3.17
C ILE A 240 -10.26 -6.27 -2.06
N PRO A 241 -10.24 -4.92 -1.96
CA PRO A 241 -9.60 -4.23 -0.84
C PRO A 241 -10.12 -4.68 0.53
N CYS A 242 -11.42 -4.89 0.70
CA CYS A 242 -11.98 -5.37 1.97
C CYS A 242 -11.50 -6.78 2.34
N VAL A 243 -11.34 -7.68 1.37
CA VAL A 243 -10.81 -9.03 1.60
C VAL A 243 -9.36 -8.98 2.07
N ILE A 244 -8.53 -8.13 1.45
CA ILE A 244 -7.13 -7.92 1.83
C ILE A 244 -7.05 -7.30 3.23
N LEU A 245 -7.82 -6.24 3.48
CA LEU A 245 -7.81 -5.52 4.77
C LEU A 245 -8.10 -6.44 5.96
N LYS A 246 -9.02 -7.40 5.79
CA LYS A 246 -9.38 -8.36 6.85
C LYS A 246 -8.16 -9.14 7.37
N ARG A 247 -7.16 -9.42 6.52
CA ARG A 247 -5.96 -10.17 6.91
C ARG A 247 -5.07 -9.36 7.85
N TYR A 248 -4.81 -8.10 7.50
CA TYR A 248 -3.91 -7.23 8.27
C TYR A 248 -4.53 -6.69 9.55
N VAL A 249 -5.84 -6.42 9.54
CA VAL A 249 -6.54 -5.94 10.76
C VAL A 249 -6.46 -6.95 11.91
N ALA A 250 -6.36 -8.25 11.61
CA ALA A 250 -6.23 -9.29 12.63
C ALA A 250 -4.82 -9.36 13.26
N GLN A 251 -3.79 -8.84 12.57
CA GLN A 251 -2.39 -8.85 13.00
C GLN A 251 -1.93 -7.48 13.51
N PHE A 252 -2.75 -6.44 13.33
CA PHE A 252 -2.43 -5.08 13.73
C PHE A 252 -2.57 -4.90 15.25
N ASP A 253 -1.50 -4.51 15.91
CA ASP A 253 -1.48 -4.24 17.34
C ASP A 253 -2.00 -2.82 17.61
N ARG A 254 -3.05 -2.72 18.44
CA ARG A 254 -3.69 -1.44 18.74
C ARG A 254 -2.95 -0.62 19.80
N GLU A 255 -2.16 -1.26 20.65
CA GLU A 255 -1.36 -0.60 21.68
C GLU A 255 -0.08 -0.01 21.07
N LEU A 256 0.61 -0.80 20.23
CA LEU A 256 1.79 -0.33 19.49
C LEU A 256 1.45 0.61 18.33
N GLN A 257 0.18 0.66 17.91
CA GLN A 257 -0.26 1.35 16.69
C GLN A 257 0.55 0.94 15.45
N SER A 258 1.05 -0.29 15.43
CA SER A 258 1.91 -0.86 14.39
C SER A 258 1.76 -2.38 14.36
N PHE A 259 2.56 -3.06 13.56
CA PHE A 259 2.74 -4.51 13.63
C PHE A 259 3.90 -4.85 14.57
N ASP A 260 3.90 -6.08 15.08
CA ASP A 260 4.99 -6.63 15.87
C ASP A 260 6.33 -6.49 15.12
N ALA A 261 7.41 -6.14 15.83
CA ALA A 261 8.74 -5.99 15.25
C ALA A 261 9.20 -7.27 14.51
N VAL A 262 8.81 -8.45 14.98
CA VAL A 262 9.12 -9.74 14.34
C VAL A 262 8.51 -9.82 12.93
N LEU A 263 7.28 -9.30 12.74
CA LEU A 263 6.64 -9.29 11.43
C LEU A 263 7.35 -8.35 10.45
N TRP A 264 7.84 -7.20 10.93
CA TRP A 264 8.61 -6.28 10.10
C TRP A 264 9.94 -6.86 9.63
N MET A 265 10.52 -7.79 10.39
CA MET A 265 11.77 -8.49 10.03
C MET A 265 11.54 -9.71 9.12
N ASP A 266 10.33 -10.28 9.10
CA ASP A 266 9.99 -11.36 8.17
C ASP A 266 9.89 -10.79 6.74
N LYS A 267 10.91 -11.10 5.93
CA LYS A 267 11.02 -10.63 4.53
C LYS A 267 9.85 -11.06 3.66
N ILE A 268 9.31 -12.27 3.86
CA ILE A 268 8.18 -12.78 3.07
C ILE A 268 6.90 -12.05 3.47
N TRP A 269 6.68 -11.88 4.78
CA TRP A 269 5.54 -11.13 5.28
C TRP A 269 5.61 -9.67 4.81
N PHE A 270 6.76 -9.02 4.97
CA PHE A 270 6.98 -7.63 4.60
C PHE A 270 6.78 -7.38 3.11
N ALA A 271 7.36 -8.23 2.24
CA ALA A 271 7.15 -8.12 0.80
C ALA A 271 5.66 -8.26 0.43
N ASN A 272 4.94 -9.24 1.00
CA ASN A 272 3.50 -9.36 0.78
C ASN A 272 2.73 -8.13 1.27
N PHE A 273 3.12 -7.58 2.43
CA PHE A 273 2.52 -6.40 3.03
C PHE A 273 2.68 -5.17 2.12
N VAL A 274 3.89 -4.88 1.63
CA VAL A 274 4.18 -3.71 0.78
C VAL A 274 3.24 -3.67 -0.43
N PHE A 275 3.12 -4.78 -1.16
CA PHE A 275 2.29 -4.81 -2.37
C PHE A 275 0.80 -4.83 -2.10
N GLU A 276 0.34 -5.55 -1.07
CA GLU A 276 -1.08 -5.61 -0.73
C GLU A 276 -1.59 -4.30 -0.13
N VAL A 277 -0.75 -3.60 0.64
CA VAL A 277 -1.09 -2.29 1.21
C VAL A 277 -1.17 -1.20 0.16
N GLN A 278 -0.40 -1.26 -0.94
CA GLN A 278 -0.57 -0.36 -2.08
C GLN A 278 -1.92 -0.51 -2.81
N ILE A 279 -2.65 -1.59 -2.58
CA ILE A 279 -4.03 -1.76 -3.06
C ILE A 279 -5.02 -1.11 -2.08
N LEU A 280 -4.73 -1.17 -0.78
CA LEU A 280 -5.55 -0.56 0.26
C LEU A 280 -5.39 0.97 0.28
N LEU A 281 -4.14 1.43 0.28
CA LEU A 281 -3.70 2.81 0.38
C LEU A 281 -3.32 3.38 -0.98
N VAL A 282 -3.20 4.71 -1.05
CA VAL A 282 -2.99 5.47 -2.27
C VAL A 282 -1.50 5.55 -2.52
N ALA A 283 -1.02 4.74 -3.46
CA ALA A 283 0.38 4.74 -3.87
C ALA A 283 0.71 5.87 -4.85
N SER A 284 -0.28 6.40 -5.59
CA SER A 284 -0.06 7.47 -6.58
C SER A 284 -1.32 8.27 -6.91
N TRP A 285 -1.14 9.43 -7.55
CA TRP A 285 -2.26 10.21 -8.12
C TRP A 285 -3.05 9.43 -9.17
N GLY A 286 -2.39 8.55 -9.94
CA GLY A 286 -3.05 7.68 -10.90
C GLY A 286 -3.99 6.68 -10.22
N ASP A 287 -3.55 6.07 -9.12
CA ASP A 287 -4.38 5.17 -8.30
C ASP A 287 -5.62 5.89 -7.74
N LEU A 288 -5.42 7.06 -7.13
CA LEU A 288 -6.55 7.86 -6.63
C LEU A 288 -7.53 8.24 -7.75
N GLY A 289 -7.00 8.60 -8.92
CA GLY A 289 -7.80 8.90 -10.11
C GLY A 289 -8.63 7.69 -10.59
N MET A 290 -8.06 6.49 -10.59
CA MET A 290 -8.77 5.25 -10.94
C MET A 290 -9.93 4.97 -9.98
N ARG A 291 -9.70 5.12 -8.67
CA ARG A 291 -10.76 4.93 -7.65
C ARG A 291 -11.92 5.90 -7.84
N PHE A 292 -11.63 7.16 -8.17
CA PHE A 292 -12.65 8.15 -8.50
C PHE A 292 -13.45 7.75 -9.75
N MET A 293 -12.77 7.32 -10.81
CA MET A 293 -13.40 6.92 -12.06
C MET A 293 -14.32 5.71 -11.89
N PHE A 294 -13.88 4.65 -11.21
CA PHE A 294 -14.72 3.48 -10.93
C PHE A 294 -15.91 3.83 -10.04
N SER A 295 -15.73 4.65 -9.00
CA SER A 295 -16.86 5.09 -8.18
C SER A 295 -17.88 5.92 -8.95
N LEU A 296 -17.42 6.86 -9.79
CA LEU A 296 -18.31 7.63 -10.65
C LEU A 296 -19.03 6.71 -11.66
N GLY A 297 -18.32 5.74 -12.22
CA GLY A 297 -18.87 4.70 -13.09
C GLY A 297 -20.02 3.95 -12.45
N MET A 298 -19.78 3.40 -11.24
CA MET A 298 -20.79 2.74 -10.41
C MET A 298 -22.00 3.64 -10.15
N LEU A 299 -21.78 4.88 -9.72
CA LEU A 299 -22.85 5.83 -9.41
C LEU A 299 -23.76 6.07 -10.63
N LEU A 300 -23.17 6.25 -11.80
CA LEU A 300 -23.88 6.45 -13.05
C LEU A 300 -24.63 5.17 -13.49
N SER A 301 -23.99 4.01 -13.38
CA SER A 301 -24.57 2.71 -13.76
C SER A 301 -25.76 2.37 -12.84
N MET A 302 -25.63 2.49 -11.52
CA MET A 302 -26.72 2.29 -10.54
C MET A 302 -27.90 3.23 -10.78
N SER A 303 -27.64 4.52 -11.06
CA SER A 303 -28.70 5.50 -11.35
C SER A 303 -29.48 5.16 -12.64
N SER A 304 -28.80 4.59 -13.62
CA SER A 304 -29.38 4.17 -14.90
C SER A 304 -30.19 2.87 -14.75
N ILE A 305 -29.67 1.89 -13.99
CA ILE A 305 -30.38 0.65 -13.62
C ILE A 305 -31.69 0.98 -12.93
N LYS A 306 -31.66 1.88 -11.94
CA LYS A 306 -32.85 2.35 -11.23
C LYS A 306 -33.92 2.89 -12.19
N ARG A 307 -33.54 3.76 -13.13
CA ARG A 307 -34.49 4.32 -14.11
C ARG A 307 -35.10 3.25 -15.01
N LEU A 308 -34.30 2.27 -15.44
CA LEU A 308 -34.77 1.15 -16.28
C LEU A 308 -35.69 0.19 -15.54
N VAL A 309 -35.51 0.03 -14.22
CA VAL A 309 -36.37 -0.80 -13.37
C VAL A 309 -37.68 -0.07 -13.01
N GLU A 310 -37.67 1.26 -12.92
CA GLU A 310 -38.88 2.07 -12.65
C GLU A 310 -39.77 2.31 -13.88
N ALA A 311 -39.20 2.39 -15.09
CA ALA A 311 -39.93 2.70 -16.33
C ALA A 311 -41.10 1.74 -16.68
N PRO A 312 -41.03 0.41 -16.43
CA PRO A 312 -42.13 -0.52 -16.73
C PRO A 312 -43.41 -0.29 -15.91
N ASN A 313 -43.35 0.46 -14.80
CA ASN A 313 -44.49 0.66 -13.90
C ASN A 313 -45.32 1.92 -14.22
N ALA A 314 -44.85 2.81 -15.11
CA ALA A 314 -45.54 4.06 -15.42
C ALA A 314 -46.72 3.87 -16.41
N GLU A 315 -46.63 2.93 -17.34
CA GLU A 315 -47.69 2.70 -18.34
C GLU A 315 -48.87 1.89 -17.78
N ALA A 316 -48.66 1.08 -16.73
CA ALA A 316 -49.73 0.31 -16.10
C ALA A 316 -50.70 1.16 -15.26
N SER A 317 -50.31 2.39 -14.88
CA SER A 317 -51.12 3.29 -14.05
C SER A 317 -51.98 4.27 -14.86
N SER A 318 -51.81 4.37 -16.18
CA SER A 318 -52.50 5.38 -17.00
C SER A 318 -53.84 4.91 -17.57
N ASN A 319 -54.21 3.63 -17.41
CA ASN A 319 -55.44 3.07 -17.98
C ASN A 319 -56.48 2.69 -16.90
N GLN A 320 -56.66 3.51 -15.88
CA GLN A 320 -57.90 3.50 -15.08
C GLN A 320 -58.55 4.88 -15.11
N VAL A 321 -59.41 5.07 -16.10
CA VAL A 321 -60.44 6.11 -16.09
C VAL A 321 -61.55 5.63 -15.15
N SER A 322 -61.70 6.31 -14.03
CA SER A 322 -62.84 6.16 -13.11
C SER A 322 -64.12 6.75 -13.73
N PRO A 323 -65.28 6.07 -13.67
CA PRO A 323 -66.57 6.73 -13.83
C PRO A 323 -67.23 6.94 -12.47
N HIS A 324 -67.72 8.16 -12.24
CA HIS A 324 -68.52 8.52 -11.08
C HIS A 324 -69.97 8.00 -11.17
N ALA A 325 -70.40 7.42 -10.03
CA ALA A 325 -71.68 7.58 -9.33
C ALA A 325 -72.99 6.93 -9.83
N VAL A 326 -73.78 6.55 -8.81
CA VAL A 326 -75.26 6.40 -8.71
C VAL A 326 -75.79 4.95 -8.63
N THR A 327 -76.00 4.53 -7.37
CA THR A 327 -77.19 3.89 -6.75
C THR A 327 -77.73 2.54 -7.27
N ALA A 328 -77.84 1.59 -6.32
CA ALA A 328 -78.53 0.29 -6.39
C ALA A 328 -80.09 0.42 -6.59
N PRO A 329 -80.92 -0.65 -6.76
CA PRO A 329 -80.72 -2.08 -6.45
C PRO A 329 -81.37 -3.06 -7.51
N PRO A 330 -81.87 -4.30 -7.21
CA PRO A 330 -81.34 -5.52 -7.81
C PRO A 330 -82.34 -6.34 -8.68
N THR A 331 -81.80 -7.41 -9.27
CA THR A 331 -82.47 -8.64 -9.78
C THR A 331 -83.36 -8.52 -11.02
N ALA A 332 -82.93 -9.11 -12.14
CA ALA A 332 -83.35 -10.46 -12.56
C ALA A 332 -82.80 -10.83 -13.96
N SER A 333 -82.63 -12.13 -14.12
CA SER A 333 -82.09 -12.97 -15.19
C SER A 333 -82.60 -12.80 -16.65
N ILE A 334 -81.79 -13.34 -17.58
CA ILE A 334 -82.10 -14.05 -18.86
C ILE A 334 -81.37 -13.50 -20.12
N VAL A 335 -80.26 -14.16 -20.51
CA VAL A 335 -79.88 -14.86 -21.79
C VAL A 335 -80.60 -14.42 -23.12
N PRO A 336 -79.99 -14.51 -24.34
CA PRO A 336 -79.15 -13.54 -25.06
C PRO A 336 -79.71 -13.22 -26.49
N VAL A 337 -78.87 -12.70 -27.42
CA VAL A 337 -78.92 -12.75 -28.92
C VAL A 337 -78.81 -11.37 -29.62
N GLU A 338 -77.58 -11.08 -30.09
CA GLU A 338 -77.16 -10.79 -31.49
C GLU A 338 -77.76 -9.65 -32.37
N PRO A 339 -77.09 -9.25 -33.50
CA PRO A 339 -76.68 -7.86 -33.72
C PRO A 339 -77.16 -7.24 -35.05
N SER A 340 -77.03 -5.92 -35.23
CA SER A 340 -77.07 -5.21 -36.54
C SER A 340 -76.73 -3.72 -36.34
N ARG A 341 -75.73 -3.06 -36.97
CA ARG A 341 -75.40 -2.75 -38.39
C ARG A 341 -75.82 -1.32 -38.79
N ARG A 342 -74.79 -0.53 -39.18
CA ARG A 342 -74.70 0.47 -40.30
C ARG A 342 -75.05 1.98 -40.13
N ARG A 343 -74.08 2.79 -40.64
CA ARG A 343 -74.17 3.98 -41.55
C ARG A 343 -74.79 5.29 -40.99
N SER A 344 -74.47 6.50 -41.42
CA SER A 344 -73.59 7.09 -42.47
C SER A 344 -73.69 8.65 -42.42
N THR A 345 -72.73 9.36 -43.05
CA THR A 345 -72.88 10.62 -43.88
C THR A 345 -73.39 11.92 -43.23
N SER A 346 -73.14 13.17 -43.67
CA SER A 346 -72.27 13.87 -44.65
C SER A 346 -72.41 15.39 -44.39
N GLU A 347 -71.37 16.18 -44.71
CA GLU A 347 -71.29 17.54 -45.30
C GLU A 347 -72.27 18.70 -45.00
N VAL A 348 -71.74 19.95 -45.00
CA VAL A 348 -72.13 21.12 -45.87
C VAL A 348 -71.26 22.36 -45.57
N ASN A 349 -71.08 23.25 -46.56
CA ASN A 349 -70.03 24.28 -46.74
C ASN A 349 -70.60 25.66 -47.20
N LYS A 350 -69.80 26.76 -47.09
CA LYS A 350 -69.88 28.15 -47.66
C LYS A 350 -70.72 29.23 -46.90
N GLY A 351 -70.35 30.53 -46.75
CA GLY A 351 -69.17 31.37 -47.06
C GLY A 351 -69.42 32.91 -46.88
N ARG A 352 -68.35 33.71 -46.59
CA ARG A 352 -68.03 35.18 -46.83
C ARG A 352 -68.97 36.31 -46.30
N THR A 353 -68.57 37.45 -45.67
CA THR A 353 -67.50 38.48 -45.93
C THR A 353 -67.14 39.42 -44.73
N ALA A 354 -65.82 39.69 -44.55
CA ALA A 354 -65.06 40.93 -44.15
C ALA A 354 -65.19 41.62 -42.73
N PRO A 355 -64.20 42.46 -42.29
CA PRO A 355 -62.81 42.12 -41.89
C PRO A 355 -62.34 42.77 -40.55
N CYS A 356 -61.13 42.40 -40.08
CA CYS A 356 -60.29 43.04 -39.04
C CYS A 356 -60.24 42.38 -37.64
N SER A 357 -59.36 41.37 -37.47
CA SER A 357 -58.52 41.16 -36.26
C SER A 357 -57.53 39.99 -36.46
N ASP A 358 -56.59 40.13 -37.40
CA ASP A 358 -55.60 39.09 -37.73
C ASP A 358 -54.27 39.20 -36.95
N ASP A 359 -54.31 39.61 -35.68
CA ASP A 359 -53.15 39.53 -34.76
C ASP A 359 -53.34 38.55 -33.59
N LEU A 360 -54.49 37.87 -33.48
CA LEU A 360 -54.81 36.98 -32.35
C LEU A 360 -54.90 35.47 -32.70
N LYS A 361 -54.50 35.07 -33.92
CA LYS A 361 -54.51 33.65 -34.36
C LYS A 361 -53.15 33.02 -34.61
N ARG A 362 -52.05 33.78 -34.51
CA ARG A 362 -50.69 33.22 -34.56
C ARG A 362 -50.15 32.76 -33.20
N GLU A 363 -50.74 33.22 -32.10
CA GLU A 363 -50.36 32.83 -30.73
C GLU A 363 -51.15 31.62 -30.19
N LEU A 364 -52.27 31.23 -30.80
CA LEU A 364 -53.10 30.11 -30.32
C LEU A 364 -52.93 28.79 -31.11
N SER A 365 -52.03 28.75 -32.09
CA SER A 365 -51.63 27.52 -32.81
C SER A 365 -50.22 27.02 -32.43
N ALA A 366 -49.57 27.67 -31.46
CA ALA A 366 -48.33 27.20 -30.84
C ALA A 366 -48.54 26.49 -29.48
N ALA A 367 -49.79 26.33 -29.03
CA ALA A 367 -50.14 25.79 -27.71
C ALA A 367 -50.88 24.43 -27.77
N GLN A 368 -50.67 23.66 -28.85
CA GLN A 368 -51.12 22.27 -29.00
C GLN A 368 -50.06 21.47 -29.78
N HIS A 369 -48.85 21.44 -29.24
CA HIS A 369 -48.05 20.23 -29.32
C HIS A 369 -48.18 19.59 -27.95
N ASP A 370 -48.89 18.46 -27.89
CA ASP A 370 -48.64 17.47 -26.85
C ASP A 370 -47.12 17.27 -26.84
N ASP A 371 -46.43 17.76 -25.81
CA ASP A 371 -45.08 17.34 -25.54
C ASP A 371 -45.15 15.82 -25.37
N PRO A 372 -44.59 15.01 -26.29
CA PRO A 372 -44.45 13.61 -25.99
C PRO A 372 -43.56 13.56 -24.75
N ALA A 373 -44.02 12.84 -23.72
CA ALA A 373 -43.20 12.40 -22.59
C ALA A 373 -41.78 12.14 -23.09
N PRO A 374 -40.70 12.60 -22.43
CA PRO A 374 -39.36 12.55 -22.99
C PRO A 374 -39.02 11.12 -23.35
N GLN A 375 -39.28 10.77 -24.61
CA GLN A 375 -39.02 9.47 -25.18
C GLN A 375 -37.52 9.45 -25.30
N ILE A 376 -36.89 8.80 -24.33
CA ILE A 376 -35.50 8.42 -24.33
C ILE A 376 -35.27 7.65 -25.64
N PRO A 377 -34.62 8.24 -26.67
CA PRO A 377 -34.19 7.47 -27.81
C PRO A 377 -32.76 7.02 -27.48
N ILE A 378 -32.62 6.09 -26.53
CA ILE A 378 -31.37 5.34 -26.37
C ILE A 378 -31.49 4.16 -27.34
N THR A 379 -31.21 4.46 -28.59
CA THR A 379 -31.01 3.44 -29.62
C THR A 379 -29.52 3.37 -29.90
N PHE A 380 -28.88 2.29 -29.49
CA PHE A 380 -27.58 1.91 -30.02
C PHE A 380 -27.79 1.49 -31.48
N ARG A 381 -27.76 2.45 -32.40
CA ARG A 381 -27.97 2.20 -33.84
C ARG A 381 -26.79 2.67 -34.67
N HIS A 382 -25.58 2.25 -34.30
CA HIS A 382 -24.50 2.21 -35.29
C HIS A 382 -24.62 0.94 -36.13
N SER A 383 -24.66 1.16 -37.45
CA SER A 383 -24.83 0.14 -38.49
C SER A 383 -23.96 -1.10 -38.25
N GLY A 384 -24.48 -2.26 -38.65
CA GLY A 384 -23.97 -3.56 -38.24
C GLY A 384 -22.48 -3.84 -38.47
N ARG A 385 -21.70 -3.02 -39.20
CA ARG A 385 -20.24 -3.23 -39.37
C ARG A 385 -19.42 -2.67 -38.20
N VAL A 386 -19.70 -1.46 -37.71
CA VAL A 386 -18.90 -0.82 -36.64
C VAL A 386 -19.11 -1.53 -35.31
N GLY A 387 -20.35 -1.85 -34.94
CA GLY A 387 -20.63 -2.60 -33.71
C GLY A 387 -20.03 -4.01 -33.73
N ARG A 388 -20.04 -4.70 -34.89
CA ARG A 388 -19.36 -6.00 -35.04
C ARG A 388 -17.85 -5.86 -34.90
N LEU A 389 -17.25 -4.80 -35.42
CA LEU A 389 -15.82 -4.54 -35.27
C LEU A 389 -15.45 -4.32 -33.80
N VAL A 390 -16.18 -3.47 -33.07
CA VAL A 390 -15.93 -3.21 -31.64
C VAL A 390 -16.07 -4.48 -30.80
N HIS A 391 -17.14 -5.26 -31.00
CA HIS A 391 -17.28 -6.54 -30.29
C HIS A 391 -16.16 -7.52 -30.63
N SER A 392 -15.72 -7.56 -31.88
CA SER A 392 -14.61 -8.43 -32.30
C SER A 392 -13.30 -8.00 -31.65
N LEU A 393 -13.04 -6.69 -31.55
CA LEU A 393 -11.87 -6.14 -30.88
C LEU A 393 -11.88 -6.44 -29.38
N LEU A 394 -13.03 -6.35 -28.71
CA LEU A 394 -13.15 -6.70 -27.29
C LEU A 394 -12.91 -8.19 -27.03
N VAL A 395 -13.50 -9.07 -27.86
CA VAL A 395 -13.25 -10.52 -27.76
C VAL A 395 -11.77 -10.83 -27.98
N LEU A 396 -11.17 -10.23 -29.02
CA LEU A 396 -9.76 -10.39 -29.33
C LEU A 396 -8.88 -9.89 -28.19
N TRP A 397 -9.18 -8.71 -27.61
CA TRP A 397 -8.42 -8.18 -26.49
C TRP A 397 -8.50 -9.09 -25.27
N GLY A 398 -9.68 -9.56 -24.89
CA GLY A 398 -9.83 -10.52 -23.79
C GLY A 398 -9.08 -11.83 -24.05
N ALA A 399 -9.04 -12.31 -25.30
CA ALA A 399 -8.26 -13.49 -25.68
C ALA A 399 -6.74 -13.24 -25.61
N ILE A 400 -6.28 -12.04 -26.00
CA ILE A 400 -4.87 -11.63 -25.86
C ILE A 400 -4.50 -11.58 -24.38
N ILE A 401 -5.29 -10.90 -23.55
CA ILE A 401 -5.05 -10.79 -22.09
C ILE A 401 -5.03 -12.17 -21.43
N LEU A 402 -5.99 -13.04 -21.75
CA LEU A 402 -6.01 -14.40 -21.23
C LEU A 402 -4.78 -15.19 -21.70
N GLY A 403 -4.40 -15.07 -22.98
CA GLY A 403 -3.23 -15.74 -23.54
C GLY A 403 -1.92 -15.31 -22.88
N ILE A 404 -1.68 -14.01 -22.72
CA ILE A 404 -0.46 -13.51 -22.05
C ILE A 404 -0.45 -13.82 -20.55
N HIS A 405 -1.61 -13.81 -19.88
CA HIS A 405 -1.70 -14.20 -18.48
C HIS A 405 -1.40 -15.69 -18.31
N LEU A 406 -2.01 -16.56 -19.12
CA LEU A 406 -1.72 -17.99 -19.11
C LEU A 406 -0.26 -18.27 -19.45
N HIS A 407 0.33 -17.57 -20.42
CA HIS A 407 1.75 -17.70 -20.75
C HIS A 407 2.64 -17.38 -19.55
N ALA A 408 2.35 -16.29 -18.83
CA ALA A 408 3.09 -15.93 -17.63
C ALA A 408 2.94 -17.00 -16.53
N GLU A 409 1.74 -17.54 -16.32
CA GLU A 409 1.48 -18.60 -15.32
C GLU A 409 2.01 -20.00 -15.72
N LEU A 410 2.40 -20.19 -16.98
CA LEU A 410 3.08 -21.42 -17.43
C LEU A 410 4.57 -21.43 -17.08
N ILE A 411 5.15 -20.30 -16.67
CA ILE A 411 6.54 -20.25 -16.19
C ILE A 411 6.61 -21.03 -14.88
N PRO A 412 7.50 -22.04 -14.77
CA PRO A 412 7.55 -22.89 -13.59
C PRO A 412 7.94 -22.09 -12.34
N THR A 413 7.30 -22.41 -11.23
CA THR A 413 7.68 -21.88 -9.92
C THR A 413 8.98 -22.55 -9.47
N LEU A 414 10.03 -21.74 -9.29
CA LEU A 414 11.32 -22.20 -8.81
C LEU A 414 11.32 -22.25 -7.27
N ARG A 415 11.96 -23.28 -6.71
CA ARG A 415 12.04 -23.43 -5.25
C ARG A 415 12.91 -22.35 -4.61
N GLN A 416 14.00 -21.99 -5.28
CA GLN A 416 14.90 -20.91 -4.84
C GLN A 416 14.27 -19.50 -4.95
N CYS A 417 13.02 -19.38 -5.36
CA CYS A 417 12.34 -18.11 -5.56
C CYS A 417 11.24 -17.95 -4.51
N LEU A 418 11.61 -17.41 -3.34
CA LEU A 418 10.65 -17.19 -2.25
C LEU A 418 9.55 -16.21 -2.67
N PHE A 419 9.88 -15.29 -3.58
CA PHE A 419 8.95 -14.29 -4.11
C PHE A 419 8.97 -14.26 -5.64
N GLN A 420 8.27 -15.21 -6.27
CA GLN A 420 8.17 -15.31 -7.73
C GLN A 420 7.03 -14.48 -8.32
N LEU A 421 7.39 -13.56 -9.20
CA LEU A 421 6.48 -12.74 -9.98
C LEU A 421 6.18 -13.37 -11.34
N HIS A 422 5.04 -13.02 -11.92
CA HIS A 422 4.59 -13.54 -13.22
C HIS A 422 4.21 -12.39 -14.16
N PRO A 423 5.13 -11.45 -14.43
CA PRO A 423 4.87 -10.32 -15.31
C PRO A 423 4.57 -10.77 -16.73
N TRP A 424 3.59 -10.13 -17.36
CA TRP A 424 3.23 -10.44 -18.75
C TRP A 424 4.39 -10.14 -19.71
N GLY A 425 4.72 -11.10 -20.57
CA GLY A 425 5.72 -10.93 -21.63
C GLY A 425 7.18 -11.23 -21.22
N LYS A 426 7.42 -11.71 -20.00
CA LYS A 426 8.73 -12.26 -19.61
C LYS A 426 8.81 -13.75 -19.94
N ALA A 427 10.02 -14.22 -20.26
CA ALA A 427 10.29 -15.60 -20.62
C ALA A 427 11.11 -16.36 -19.57
N LYS A 428 11.77 -15.65 -18.65
CA LYS A 428 12.51 -16.21 -17.51
C LYS A 428 11.72 -16.03 -16.23
N ALA A 429 12.05 -16.81 -15.21
CA ALA A 429 11.49 -16.62 -13.87
C ALA A 429 11.94 -15.27 -13.31
N THR A 430 10.98 -14.45 -12.91
CA THR A 430 11.19 -13.13 -12.30
C THR A 430 11.07 -13.28 -10.80
N CYS A 431 12.18 -13.08 -10.08
CA CYS A 431 12.27 -13.31 -8.64
C CYS A 431 12.84 -12.06 -7.98
N THR A 432 12.10 -11.44 -7.07
CA THR A 432 12.61 -10.29 -6.31
C THR A 432 13.36 -10.73 -5.07
N LEU A 433 12.85 -11.72 -4.35
CA LEU A 433 13.52 -12.39 -3.24
C LEU A 433 13.94 -13.80 -3.67
N VAL A 434 15.26 -13.98 -3.79
CA VAL A 434 15.90 -15.24 -4.17
C VAL A 434 16.56 -15.85 -2.94
N ASP A 435 16.20 -17.10 -2.64
CA ASP A 435 16.84 -17.93 -1.62
C ASP A 435 17.61 -19.05 -2.30
N PHE A 436 18.91 -18.84 -2.40
CA PHE A 436 19.84 -19.74 -3.04
C PHE A 436 20.48 -20.66 -2.00
N ASP A 437 19.81 -21.75 -1.70
CA ASP A 437 20.29 -22.77 -0.78
C ASP A 437 21.07 -23.87 -1.53
N CYS A 438 22.39 -23.90 -1.35
CA CYS A 438 23.28 -24.88 -1.97
C CYS A 438 22.99 -26.32 -1.50
N HIS A 439 22.55 -26.49 -0.25
CA HIS A 439 22.20 -27.81 0.29
C HIS A 439 20.94 -28.37 -0.40
N ASP A 440 19.90 -27.55 -0.56
CA ASP A 440 18.67 -27.95 -1.26
C ASP A 440 18.90 -28.21 -2.75
N LEU A 441 19.76 -27.41 -3.38
CA LEU A 441 20.16 -27.56 -4.78
C LEU A 441 21.17 -28.69 -5.01
N LYS A 442 21.73 -29.27 -3.94
CA LYS A 442 22.77 -30.32 -3.99
C LYS A 442 24.01 -29.91 -4.79
N ILE A 443 24.46 -28.68 -4.58
CA ILE A 443 25.65 -28.10 -5.20
C ILE A 443 26.61 -27.62 -4.11
N SER A 444 27.87 -27.40 -4.49
CA SER A 444 28.90 -26.90 -3.55
C SER A 444 29.01 -25.37 -3.54
N GLY A 445 28.63 -24.72 -4.64
CA GLY A 445 28.84 -23.30 -4.87
C GLY A 445 29.99 -22.99 -5.83
N SER A 446 30.47 -23.99 -6.58
CA SER A 446 31.55 -23.80 -7.56
C SER A 446 31.15 -22.84 -8.69
N PRO A 447 32.11 -22.15 -9.35
CA PRO A 447 31.80 -21.11 -10.33
C PRO A 447 30.86 -21.57 -11.46
N SER A 448 31.08 -22.78 -11.98
CA SER A 448 30.26 -23.35 -13.05
C SER A 448 28.86 -23.73 -12.59
N GLU A 449 28.71 -24.20 -11.35
CA GLU A 449 27.40 -24.51 -10.77
C GLU A 449 26.59 -23.23 -10.56
N MET A 450 27.23 -22.18 -10.03
CA MET A 450 26.60 -20.88 -9.78
C MET A 450 26.09 -20.24 -11.07
N GLU A 451 26.90 -20.18 -12.13
CA GLU A 451 26.50 -19.57 -13.39
C GLU A 451 25.30 -20.31 -14.05
N VAL A 452 25.27 -21.64 -13.99
CA VAL A 452 24.13 -22.43 -14.49
C VAL A 452 22.88 -22.17 -13.66
N ALA A 453 23.02 -22.11 -12.34
CA ALA A 453 21.89 -21.92 -11.44
C ALA A 453 21.31 -20.50 -11.50
N TRP A 454 22.12 -19.50 -11.83
CA TRP A 454 21.67 -18.11 -12.00
C TRP A 454 21.13 -17.82 -13.42
N TYR A 455 21.57 -18.57 -14.45
CA TYR A 455 21.13 -18.37 -15.83
C TYR A 455 19.59 -18.45 -16.03
N ILE A 456 18.92 -19.28 -15.22
CA ILE A 456 17.46 -19.48 -15.28
C ILE A 456 16.66 -18.31 -14.70
N LEU A 457 17.30 -17.42 -13.93
CA LEU A 457 16.69 -16.26 -13.29
C LEU A 457 16.82 -15.02 -14.19
N ASP A 458 15.85 -14.11 -14.09
CA ASP A 458 15.98 -12.73 -14.58
C ASP A 458 16.70 -11.90 -13.50
N LEU A 459 18.03 -11.87 -13.54
CA LEU A 459 18.87 -11.26 -12.50
C LEU A 459 18.63 -9.75 -12.35
N GLY A 460 18.19 -9.07 -13.41
CA GLY A 460 17.99 -7.62 -13.40
C GLY A 460 16.83 -7.12 -12.52
N VAL A 461 16.05 -8.02 -11.94
CA VAL A 461 14.92 -7.69 -11.04
C VAL A 461 15.12 -8.18 -9.60
N VAL A 462 16.26 -8.82 -9.31
CA VAL A 462 16.55 -9.34 -7.98
C VAL A 462 16.82 -8.16 -7.05
N GLU A 463 16.01 -8.06 -5.99
CA GLU A 463 16.10 -7.03 -4.95
C GLU A 463 16.84 -7.59 -3.73
N ASP A 464 16.45 -8.78 -3.27
CA ASP A 464 17.07 -9.44 -2.13
C ASP A 464 17.62 -10.81 -2.55
N LEU A 465 18.93 -11.00 -2.32
CA LEU A 465 19.62 -12.26 -2.57
C LEU A 465 20.13 -12.85 -1.26
N LEU A 466 19.58 -14.00 -0.89
CA LEU A 466 20.02 -14.82 0.23
C LEU A 466 20.77 -16.04 -0.31
N ILE A 467 22.01 -16.26 0.10
CA ILE A 467 22.83 -17.42 -0.27
C ILE A 467 23.13 -18.24 0.98
N ARG A 468 22.76 -19.53 0.97
CA ARG A 468 22.84 -20.39 2.14
C ARG A 468 23.57 -21.70 1.88
N HIS A 469 24.23 -22.22 2.91
CA HIS A 469 24.74 -23.59 2.96
C HIS A 469 25.74 -23.96 1.86
N CYS A 470 26.46 -22.99 1.30
CA CYS A 470 27.46 -23.28 0.28
C CYS A 470 28.81 -23.58 0.95
N SER A 471 29.35 -24.79 0.74
CA SER A 471 30.61 -25.22 1.35
C SER A 471 31.85 -24.64 0.67
N ALA A 472 31.73 -24.18 -0.58
CA ALA A 472 32.80 -23.50 -1.31
C ALA A 472 32.20 -22.52 -2.33
N LEU A 473 31.61 -21.43 -1.84
CA LEU A 473 30.99 -20.42 -2.69
C LEU A 473 32.07 -19.68 -3.50
N ALA A 474 31.85 -19.63 -4.80
CA ALA A 474 32.51 -18.71 -5.72
C ALA A 474 31.46 -17.73 -6.27
N VAL A 475 31.57 -16.47 -5.88
CA VAL A 475 30.61 -15.43 -6.29
C VAL A 475 30.80 -15.13 -7.78
N PRO A 476 29.79 -15.37 -8.64
CA PRO A 476 29.95 -15.25 -10.09
C PRO A 476 29.88 -13.78 -10.56
N SER A 477 30.55 -13.49 -11.68
CA SER A 477 30.55 -12.14 -12.29
C SER A 477 29.16 -11.64 -12.68
N SER A 478 28.22 -12.58 -12.90
CA SER A 478 26.80 -12.31 -13.13
C SER A 478 26.13 -11.50 -12.00
N LEU A 479 26.73 -11.40 -10.81
CA LEU A 479 26.28 -10.53 -9.71
C LEU A 479 26.09 -9.08 -10.19
N ARG A 480 27.01 -8.58 -11.04
CA ARG A 480 26.96 -7.22 -11.60
C ARG A 480 25.71 -6.91 -12.42
N THR A 481 24.97 -7.93 -12.84
CA THR A 481 23.73 -7.73 -13.60
C THR A 481 22.52 -7.43 -12.71
N MET A 482 22.66 -7.57 -11.39
CA MET A 482 21.59 -7.37 -10.40
C MET A 482 21.44 -5.89 -10.04
N SER A 483 21.00 -5.10 -11.02
CA SER A 483 20.88 -3.63 -10.87
C SER A 483 19.84 -3.14 -9.86
N GLN A 484 18.97 -4.01 -9.37
CA GLN A 484 17.95 -3.70 -8.37
C GLN A 484 18.29 -4.22 -6.97
N LEU A 485 19.49 -4.80 -6.78
CA LEU A 485 19.89 -5.41 -5.52
C LEU A 485 19.92 -4.38 -4.39
N THR A 486 19.12 -4.61 -3.36
CA THR A 486 19.01 -3.85 -2.11
C THR A 486 19.69 -4.56 -0.96
N THR A 487 19.58 -5.89 -0.89
CA THR A 487 20.17 -6.70 0.19
C THR A 487 20.91 -7.89 -0.38
N LEU A 488 22.14 -8.10 0.10
CA LEU A 488 22.91 -9.31 -0.13
C LEU A 488 23.25 -9.98 1.20
N GLU A 489 22.79 -11.21 1.38
CA GLU A 489 22.94 -11.95 2.62
C GLU A 489 23.54 -13.33 2.38
N PHE A 490 24.50 -13.69 3.22
CA PHE A 490 25.10 -15.01 3.27
C PHE A 490 24.81 -15.63 4.64
N TYR A 491 24.28 -16.85 4.64
CA TYR A 491 24.04 -17.61 5.85
C TYR A 491 24.75 -18.98 5.78
N ASN A 492 25.49 -19.33 6.83
CA ASN A 492 26.16 -20.63 6.97
C ASN A 492 26.90 -21.06 5.69
N THR A 493 27.83 -20.22 5.23
CA THR A 493 28.46 -20.33 3.92
C THR A 493 29.96 -20.07 4.00
N THR A 494 30.75 -20.84 3.26
CA THR A 494 32.19 -20.59 3.10
C THR A 494 32.45 -19.88 1.77
N ILE A 495 32.90 -18.63 1.83
CA ILE A 495 33.24 -17.84 0.65
C ILE A 495 34.70 -18.10 0.29
N SER A 496 34.89 -18.95 -0.72
CA SER A 496 36.20 -19.36 -1.23
C SER A 496 36.77 -18.40 -2.27
N VAL A 497 35.91 -17.84 -3.13
CA VAL A 497 36.31 -16.92 -4.20
C VAL A 497 35.28 -15.81 -4.33
N TRP A 498 35.71 -14.57 -4.14
CA TRP A 498 34.93 -13.38 -4.50
C TRP A 498 35.88 -12.28 -4.97
N ASP A 499 36.14 -12.30 -6.26
CA ASP A 499 37.15 -11.47 -6.91
C ASP A 499 36.58 -10.12 -7.36
N GLU A 500 37.46 -9.28 -7.91
CA GLU A 500 37.07 -8.00 -8.48
C GLU A 500 36.12 -8.15 -9.69
N SER A 501 36.09 -9.30 -10.36
CA SER A 501 35.20 -9.52 -11.52
C SER A 501 33.73 -9.58 -11.10
N ALA A 502 33.45 -9.92 -9.84
CA ALA A 502 32.13 -9.89 -9.21
C ALA A 502 32.00 -8.79 -8.15
N ALA A 503 32.72 -7.67 -8.31
CA ALA A 503 32.70 -6.60 -7.31
C ALA A 503 31.37 -5.86 -7.23
N LEU A 504 31.02 -5.47 -6.01
CA LEU A 504 29.94 -4.53 -5.73
C LEU A 504 30.41 -3.13 -6.10
N THR A 505 29.78 -2.54 -7.13
CA THR A 505 30.04 -1.19 -7.59
C THR A 505 28.78 -0.33 -7.59
N ALA A 506 28.90 0.99 -7.44
CA ALA A 506 27.80 1.94 -7.50
C ALA A 506 27.15 1.98 -8.89
N ALA A 507 27.92 1.69 -9.94
CA ALA A 507 27.41 1.57 -11.31
C ALA A 507 26.49 0.34 -11.48
N ASP A 508 26.90 -0.80 -10.93
CA ASP A 508 26.19 -2.07 -11.10
C ASP A 508 25.09 -2.28 -10.04
N HIS A 509 25.25 -1.73 -8.83
CA HIS A 509 24.33 -1.92 -7.69
C HIS A 509 23.97 -0.57 -7.03
N PRO A 510 23.25 0.32 -7.74
CA PRO A 510 22.97 1.68 -7.26
C PRO A 510 22.01 1.75 -6.06
N TYR A 511 21.33 0.64 -5.73
CA TYR A 511 20.33 0.57 -4.67
C TYR A 511 20.75 -0.31 -3.49
N LEU A 512 21.98 -0.85 -3.49
CA LEU A 512 22.43 -1.74 -2.42
C LEU A 512 22.49 -0.97 -1.09
N MET A 513 21.79 -1.45 -0.08
CA MET A 513 21.73 -0.84 1.26
C MET A 513 22.40 -1.70 2.33
N SER A 514 22.20 -3.01 2.23
CA SER A 514 22.54 -3.94 3.30
C SER A 514 23.39 -5.11 2.79
N LEU A 515 24.46 -5.41 3.52
CA LEU A 515 25.35 -6.55 3.27
C LEU A 515 25.56 -7.36 4.56
N TYR A 516 25.13 -8.61 4.56
CA TYR A 516 25.09 -9.46 5.75
C TYR A 516 25.91 -10.74 5.57
N PHE A 517 26.78 -11.02 6.54
CA PHE A 517 27.60 -12.22 6.65
C PHE A 517 27.26 -12.92 7.97
N VAL A 518 26.42 -13.95 7.92
CA VAL A 518 25.95 -14.69 9.10
C VAL A 518 26.51 -16.11 9.06
N ARG A 519 27.27 -16.53 10.08
CA ARG A 519 27.92 -17.86 10.09
C ARG A 519 28.78 -18.08 8.84
N VAL A 520 29.51 -17.05 8.41
CA VAL A 520 30.31 -17.07 7.18
C VAL A 520 31.78 -17.33 7.47
N ASN A 521 32.37 -18.24 6.69
CA ASN A 521 33.81 -18.46 6.68
C ASN A 521 34.43 -17.75 5.46
N LEU A 522 35.26 -16.75 5.72
CA LEU A 522 35.98 -15.95 4.73
C LEU A 522 37.39 -16.48 4.54
N THR A 523 37.85 -16.50 3.29
CA THR A 523 39.23 -16.88 2.97
C THR A 523 40.22 -15.97 3.71
N ASP A 524 41.18 -16.58 4.41
CA ASP A 524 42.21 -15.93 5.24
C ASP A 524 41.68 -15.04 6.39
N GLY A 525 40.37 -15.04 6.66
CA GLY A 525 39.76 -14.17 7.67
C GLY A 525 39.80 -12.68 7.30
N GLU A 526 39.78 -12.37 6.00
CA GLU A 526 39.79 -11.02 5.44
C GLU A 526 38.55 -10.75 4.58
N LEU A 527 38.23 -9.46 4.37
CA LEU A 527 37.17 -9.07 3.44
C LEU A 527 37.59 -9.39 1.99
N PRO A 528 36.71 -10.00 1.18
CA PRO A 528 37.04 -10.37 -0.19
C PRO A 528 37.19 -9.16 -1.12
N ALA A 529 37.96 -9.30 -2.20
CA ALA A 529 38.20 -8.23 -3.17
C ALA A 529 36.90 -7.66 -3.78
N GLY A 530 35.86 -8.49 -3.92
CA GLY A 530 34.57 -8.05 -4.44
C GLY A 530 33.84 -6.99 -3.59
N VAL A 531 34.18 -6.83 -2.30
CA VAL A 531 33.63 -5.76 -1.45
C VAL A 531 34.61 -4.60 -1.24
N LEU A 532 35.76 -4.63 -1.91
CA LEU A 532 36.84 -3.64 -1.77
C LEU A 532 37.03 -2.77 -3.02
N SER A 533 36.00 -2.69 -3.86
CA SER A 533 35.98 -1.79 -5.02
C SER A 533 36.15 -0.33 -4.59
N PRO A 534 36.96 0.48 -5.31
CA PRO A 534 37.01 1.93 -5.08
C PRO A 534 35.70 2.64 -5.44
N ASP A 535 34.86 2.02 -6.27
CA ASP A 535 33.52 2.51 -6.64
C ASP A 535 32.43 1.78 -5.83
N PHE A 536 32.65 1.47 -4.56
CA PHE A 536 31.67 0.75 -3.74
C PHE A 536 30.36 1.55 -3.59
N PRO A 537 29.17 0.90 -3.59
CA PRO A 537 27.88 1.58 -3.48
C PRO A 537 27.79 2.49 -2.25
N GLN A 538 27.54 3.78 -2.46
CA GLN A 538 27.45 4.75 -1.36
C GLN A 538 26.13 4.67 -0.59
N THR A 539 25.15 3.93 -1.12
CA THR A 539 23.90 3.58 -0.45
C THR A 539 24.06 2.46 0.57
N ALA A 540 25.15 1.68 0.51
CA ALA A 540 25.37 0.51 1.36
C ALA A 540 25.87 0.94 2.74
N THR A 541 24.97 1.49 3.56
CA THR A 541 25.25 2.06 4.88
C THR A 541 25.08 1.06 6.02
N SER A 542 24.54 -0.13 5.78
CA SER A 542 24.40 -1.20 6.77
C SER A 542 25.24 -2.41 6.39
N VAL A 543 26.26 -2.72 7.20
CA VAL A 543 27.08 -3.91 7.04
C VAL A 543 27.12 -4.69 8.33
N MET A 544 26.83 -5.99 8.22
CA MET A 544 26.84 -6.89 9.35
C MET A 544 27.66 -8.14 9.07
N ALA A 545 28.55 -8.47 10.00
CA ALA A 545 29.20 -9.76 10.11
C ALA A 545 28.91 -10.32 11.50
N CYS A 546 28.22 -11.45 11.59
CA CYS A 546 27.88 -12.12 12.85
C CYS A 546 28.31 -13.58 12.77
N VAL A 547 29.12 -14.03 13.74
CA VAL A 547 29.68 -15.39 13.75
C VAL A 547 30.52 -15.63 12.49
N THR A 548 31.67 -14.98 12.39
CA THR A 548 32.58 -15.14 11.25
C THR A 548 34.02 -15.37 11.71
N ASN A 549 34.91 -15.73 10.80
CA ASN A 549 36.34 -15.80 11.07
C ASN A 549 37.10 -14.51 10.71
N LEU A 550 36.41 -13.39 10.52
CA LEU A 550 37.02 -12.10 10.16
C LEU A 550 37.92 -11.59 11.30
N ARG A 551 39.19 -11.24 10.98
CA ARG A 551 40.22 -10.85 11.95
C ARG A 551 40.69 -9.41 11.83
N SER A 552 40.63 -8.86 10.62
CA SER A 552 41.13 -7.51 10.33
C SER A 552 40.32 -6.84 9.22
N LEU A 553 40.41 -5.52 9.15
CA LEU A 553 39.84 -4.69 8.09
C LEU A 553 40.96 -3.93 7.37
N PRO A 554 40.86 -3.71 6.05
CA PRO A 554 41.84 -2.92 5.31
C PRO A 554 42.00 -1.51 5.91
N PRO A 555 43.23 -1.00 6.03
CA PRO A 555 43.48 0.29 6.66
C PRO A 555 42.99 1.48 5.82
N ASP A 556 42.58 1.27 4.57
CA ASP A 556 42.03 2.28 3.66
C ASP A 556 40.52 2.09 3.40
N LEU A 557 39.84 1.23 4.15
CA LEU A 557 38.43 0.88 3.91
C LEU A 557 37.50 2.11 3.94
N ASP A 558 37.81 3.11 4.76
CA ASP A 558 37.10 4.39 4.87
C ASP A 558 37.20 5.28 3.61
N THR A 559 38.11 4.96 2.69
CA THR A 559 38.21 5.63 1.39
C THR A 559 37.31 5.01 0.33
N LYS A 560 36.79 3.80 0.59
CA LYS A 560 36.00 2.99 -0.35
C LYS A 560 34.54 2.92 0.11
N TRP A 561 34.32 2.49 1.35
CA TRP A 561 32.98 2.35 1.92
C TRP A 561 32.40 3.70 2.32
N PRO A 562 31.06 3.86 2.24
CA PRO A 562 30.41 5.08 2.71
C PRO A 562 30.54 5.21 4.23
N ARG A 563 30.02 6.32 4.76
CA ARG A 563 29.78 6.39 6.20
C ARG A 563 28.75 5.33 6.60
N MET A 564 29.07 4.56 7.63
CA MET A 564 28.19 3.51 8.12
C MET A 564 27.07 4.11 8.99
N GLU A 565 25.83 3.69 8.72
CA GLU A 565 24.73 3.87 9.66
C GLU A 565 24.78 2.75 10.70
N GLU A 566 24.92 1.52 10.22
CA GLU A 566 25.01 0.31 11.03
C GLU A 566 26.28 -0.46 10.65
N LEU A 567 27.16 -0.67 11.63
CA LEU A 567 28.32 -1.53 11.49
C LEU A 567 28.33 -2.53 12.62
N TYR A 568 28.01 -3.77 12.29
CA TYR A 568 27.96 -4.87 13.24
C TYR A 568 29.05 -5.87 12.87
N LEU A 569 30.00 -6.06 13.78
CA LEU A 569 31.09 -7.02 13.64
C LEU A 569 31.06 -7.88 14.91
N GLU A 570 30.11 -8.79 14.98
CA GLU A 570 29.80 -9.57 16.18
C GLU A 570 30.36 -10.99 16.11
N ARG A 571 30.79 -11.53 17.25
CA ARG A 571 31.26 -12.92 17.41
C ARG A 571 32.21 -13.34 16.29
N SER A 572 33.11 -12.42 15.91
CA SER A 572 34.12 -12.64 14.90
C SER A 572 35.46 -12.95 15.58
N ALA A 573 36.58 -12.81 14.88
CA ALA A 573 37.90 -13.14 15.39
C ALA A 573 38.79 -11.91 15.64
N PHE A 574 38.19 -10.75 15.93
CA PHE A 574 38.92 -9.52 16.23
C PHE A 574 39.54 -9.56 17.64
N GLU A 575 40.87 -9.54 17.71
CA GLU A 575 41.61 -9.43 18.99
C GLU A 575 41.85 -7.97 19.41
N GLU A 576 41.86 -7.06 18.44
CA GLU A 576 42.00 -5.62 18.60
C GLU A 576 40.95 -4.89 17.76
N VAL A 577 40.64 -3.65 18.10
CA VAL A 577 39.71 -2.81 17.33
C VAL A 577 40.47 -2.11 16.18
N PRO A 578 40.18 -2.41 14.91
CA PRO A 578 40.86 -1.75 13.79
C PRO A 578 40.61 -0.24 13.77
N ALA A 579 41.68 0.54 13.63
CA ALA A 579 41.59 2.01 13.62
C ALA A 579 40.71 2.59 12.49
N VAL A 580 40.43 1.82 11.45
CA VAL A 580 39.54 2.21 10.36
C VAL A 580 38.07 2.31 10.79
N ILE A 581 37.64 1.56 11.82
CA ILE A 581 36.25 1.56 12.29
C ILE A 581 35.79 2.96 12.70
N THR A 582 36.62 3.72 13.41
CA THR A 582 36.26 5.09 13.82
C THR A 582 36.20 6.05 12.63
N ARG A 583 37.01 5.81 11.59
CA ARG A 583 37.01 6.61 10.35
C ARG A 583 35.82 6.31 9.43
N LEU A 584 35.23 5.11 9.52
CA LEU A 584 33.95 4.77 8.90
C LEU A 584 32.75 5.49 9.52
N ARG A 585 32.95 6.14 10.69
CA ARG A 585 31.96 6.98 11.40
C ARG A 585 30.59 6.31 11.60
N PRO A 586 30.54 5.08 12.16
CA PRO A 586 29.30 4.35 12.38
C PRO A 586 28.39 5.08 13.37
N THR A 587 27.10 5.18 13.04
CA THR A 587 26.07 5.67 13.99
C THR A 587 25.77 4.62 15.05
N THR A 588 25.60 3.37 14.63
CA THR A 588 25.48 2.20 15.50
C THR A 588 26.65 1.26 15.24
N LEU A 589 27.39 0.94 16.30
CA LEU A 589 28.54 0.03 16.24
C LEU A 589 28.38 -1.13 17.21
N SER A 590 28.48 -2.35 16.71
CA SER A 590 28.60 -3.54 17.56
C SER A 590 29.90 -4.29 17.31
N LEU A 591 30.61 -4.55 18.39
CA LEU A 591 31.79 -5.40 18.48
C LEU A 591 31.54 -6.58 19.44
N PHE A 592 30.27 -6.86 19.73
CA PHE A 592 29.83 -7.82 20.73
C PHE A 592 30.41 -9.21 20.47
N GLY A 593 30.88 -9.90 21.51
CA GLY A 593 31.31 -11.30 21.40
C GLY A 593 32.68 -11.53 20.74
N ASN A 594 33.45 -10.49 20.43
CA ASN A 594 34.83 -10.65 19.94
C ASN A 594 35.83 -10.82 21.10
N PRO A 595 36.96 -11.49 20.89
CA PRO A 595 38.01 -11.68 21.90
C PRO A 595 38.85 -10.42 22.17
N LEU A 596 38.21 -9.24 22.24
CA LEU A 596 38.86 -7.96 22.49
C LEU A 596 39.33 -7.86 23.94
N ARG A 597 40.60 -7.51 24.15
CA ARG A 597 41.19 -7.31 25.50
C ARG A 597 41.30 -5.85 25.90
N GLU A 598 41.45 -4.98 24.91
CA GLU A 598 41.60 -3.53 25.09
C GLU A 598 40.69 -2.78 24.11
N LEU A 599 40.30 -1.56 24.48
CA LEU A 599 39.50 -0.67 23.64
C LEU A 599 40.26 0.63 23.40
N PRO A 600 40.29 1.17 22.18
CA PRO A 600 40.87 2.48 21.94
C PRO A 600 39.95 3.60 22.43
N ALA A 601 40.54 4.67 22.99
CA ALA A 601 39.80 5.85 23.44
C ALA A 601 38.91 6.45 22.33
N ALA A 602 39.38 6.37 21.08
CA ALA A 602 38.68 6.88 19.90
C ALA A 602 37.24 6.34 19.70
N LEU A 603 36.89 5.17 20.25
CA LEU A 603 35.51 4.68 20.24
C LEU A 603 34.57 5.55 21.08
N PHE A 604 35.08 6.08 22.19
CA PHE A 604 34.33 6.91 23.12
C PHE A 604 34.39 8.40 22.75
N GLU A 605 35.38 8.80 21.95
CA GLU A 605 35.56 10.18 21.45
C GLU A 605 34.77 10.46 20.16
N SER A 606 34.08 9.45 19.61
CA SER A 606 33.34 9.55 18.35
C SER A 606 32.17 10.55 18.41
N GLU A 607 32.18 11.53 17.52
CA GLU A 607 31.07 12.49 17.32
C GLU A 607 29.85 11.86 16.61
N TRP A 608 29.98 10.64 16.09
CA TRP A 608 29.00 10.03 15.20
C TRP A 608 28.28 8.85 15.85
N THR A 609 28.98 8.11 16.70
CA THR A 609 28.47 6.87 17.30
C THR A 609 27.50 7.19 18.43
N GLN A 610 26.25 6.79 18.26
CA GLN A 610 25.16 6.97 19.24
C GLN A 610 24.95 5.71 20.07
N LEU A 611 25.11 4.54 19.47
CA LEU A 611 24.92 3.23 20.12
C LEU A 611 26.20 2.41 19.96
N LEU A 612 26.74 1.93 21.09
CA LEU A 612 27.95 1.10 21.13
C LEU A 612 27.71 -0.19 21.91
N TYR A 613 27.98 -1.33 21.26
CA TYR A 613 27.93 -2.66 21.87
C TYR A 613 29.33 -3.27 21.93
N ILE A 614 29.80 -3.54 23.15
CA ILE A 614 31.10 -4.14 23.47
C ILE A 614 30.95 -5.29 24.48
N GLY A 615 29.73 -5.80 24.65
CA GLY A 615 29.43 -6.90 25.57
C GLY A 615 30.02 -8.23 25.12
N SER A 616 30.13 -9.18 26.05
CA SER A 616 30.71 -10.51 25.82
C SER A 616 32.13 -10.46 25.21
N THR A 617 32.90 -9.44 25.55
CA THR A 617 34.32 -9.30 25.18
C THR A 617 35.21 -9.61 26.38
N LEU A 618 36.53 -9.74 26.15
CA LEU A 618 37.52 -10.04 27.19
C LEU A 618 38.09 -8.79 27.89
N ILE A 619 37.43 -7.63 27.74
CA ILE A 619 37.88 -6.38 28.31
C ILE A 619 37.74 -6.41 29.84
N SER A 620 38.79 -5.94 30.54
CA SER A 620 38.81 -5.83 32.01
C SER A 620 38.78 -4.38 32.50
N THR A 621 39.18 -3.44 31.65
CA THR A 621 39.23 -2.00 31.98
C THR A 621 38.82 -1.16 30.77
N LEU A 622 38.30 0.03 31.05
CA LEU A 622 38.09 1.08 30.04
C LEU A 622 39.39 1.87 29.84
N PRO A 623 39.56 2.60 28.71
CA PRO A 623 40.74 3.43 28.48
C PRO A 623 41.05 4.35 29.67
N ALA A 624 42.33 4.56 29.98
CA ALA A 624 42.73 5.44 31.09
C ALA A 624 42.26 6.89 30.90
N PHE A 625 42.17 7.34 29.65
CA PHE A 625 41.71 8.67 29.26
C PHE A 625 40.90 8.60 27.95
N ALA A 626 39.83 9.38 27.86
CA ALA A 626 39.11 9.67 26.63
C ALA A 626 38.51 11.09 26.70
N ASP A 627 38.66 11.87 25.64
CA ASP A 627 38.02 13.18 25.52
C ASP A 627 36.56 13.04 25.05
N THR A 628 35.63 13.05 26.00
CA THR A 628 34.21 12.87 25.68
C THR A 628 33.49 14.17 25.31
N THR A 629 34.18 15.31 25.17
CA THR A 629 33.54 16.63 24.99
C THR A 629 32.65 16.71 23.74
N THR A 630 33.08 16.10 22.64
CA THR A 630 32.34 16.09 21.36
C THR A 630 31.58 14.80 21.10
N SER A 631 31.64 13.82 22.02
CA SER A 631 31.05 12.50 21.84
C SER A 631 29.52 12.52 21.80
N SER A 632 28.94 11.82 20.83
CA SER A 632 27.47 11.70 20.65
C SER A 632 26.86 10.44 21.25
N LEU A 633 27.64 9.65 22.02
CA LEU A 633 27.19 8.37 22.53
C LEU A 633 25.98 8.52 23.48
N ASP A 634 24.86 7.92 23.10
CA ASP A 634 23.59 7.94 23.84
C ASP A 634 23.34 6.63 24.61
N PHE A 635 23.89 5.50 24.15
CA PHE A 635 23.75 4.20 24.81
C PHE A 635 25.05 3.37 24.72
N LEU A 636 25.41 2.72 25.82
CA LEU A 636 26.54 1.81 25.93
C LEU A 636 26.11 0.45 26.49
N TYR A 637 26.39 -0.60 25.74
CA TYR A 637 26.10 -1.98 26.10
C TYR A 637 27.42 -2.73 26.30
N MET A 638 27.67 -3.17 27.53
CA MET A 638 28.92 -3.82 27.93
C MET A 638 28.65 -5.02 28.85
N THR A 639 27.49 -5.66 28.67
CA THR A 639 27.10 -6.84 29.43
C THR A 639 28.13 -7.96 29.28
N ASN A 640 28.30 -8.79 30.32
CA ASN A 640 29.22 -9.93 30.29
C ASN A 640 30.67 -9.54 29.92
N THR A 641 31.21 -8.55 30.61
CA THR A 641 32.62 -8.13 30.51
C THR A 641 33.27 -8.14 31.90
N GLN A 642 34.59 -8.04 31.97
CA GLN A 642 35.33 -8.07 33.24
C GLN A 642 35.53 -6.66 33.85
N VAL A 643 34.77 -5.67 33.40
CA VAL A 643 34.89 -4.30 33.91
C VAL A 643 34.33 -4.20 35.34
N SER A 644 35.20 -3.76 36.25
CA SER A 644 34.91 -3.60 37.67
C SER A 644 34.84 -2.15 38.13
N SER A 645 35.32 -1.20 37.31
CA SER A 645 35.40 0.22 37.67
C SER A 645 35.29 1.17 36.47
N PHE A 646 34.88 2.41 36.75
CA PHE A 646 34.75 3.47 35.74
C PHE A 646 35.72 4.64 36.03
N PRO A 647 36.51 5.08 35.03
CA PRO A 647 37.43 6.22 35.16
C PRO A 647 36.68 7.56 35.20
N ALA A 648 37.28 8.61 35.77
CA ALA A 648 36.62 9.93 35.92
C ALA A 648 36.11 10.56 34.62
N TRP A 649 36.77 10.33 33.48
CA TRP A 649 36.30 10.89 32.21
C TRP A 649 34.91 10.39 31.82
N PHE A 650 34.47 9.25 32.36
CA PHE A 650 33.15 8.67 32.12
C PHE A 650 32.01 9.56 32.65
N ASP A 651 32.28 10.46 33.60
CA ASP A 651 31.30 11.42 34.12
C ASP A 651 30.80 12.41 33.06
N GLY A 652 31.59 12.61 31.99
CA GLY A 652 31.14 13.35 30.81
C GLY A 652 29.91 12.69 30.16
N PHE A 653 29.85 11.36 30.09
CA PHE A 653 28.67 10.64 29.62
C PHE A 653 27.51 10.71 30.59
N VAL A 654 27.77 10.47 31.87
CA VAL A 654 26.75 10.48 32.93
C VAL A 654 26.00 11.82 32.96
N SER A 655 26.74 12.93 32.90
CA SER A 655 26.16 14.28 32.90
C SER A 655 25.33 14.57 31.64
N ARG A 656 25.79 14.13 30.46
CA ARG A 656 25.04 14.28 29.19
C ARG A 656 23.79 13.41 29.14
N TRP A 657 23.87 12.16 29.55
CA TRP A 657 22.70 11.28 29.57
C TRP A 657 21.63 11.81 30.51
N ARG A 658 22.03 12.34 31.68
CA ARG A 658 21.12 13.01 32.61
C ARG A 658 20.47 14.24 31.97
N SER A 659 21.24 15.10 31.29
CA SER A 659 20.68 16.31 30.67
C SER A 659 19.75 16.03 29.50
N LYS A 660 20.00 14.95 28.75
CA LYS A 660 19.11 14.45 27.69
C LYS A 660 17.92 13.63 28.21
N GLY A 661 17.83 13.35 29.51
CA GLY A 661 16.78 12.51 30.09
C GLY A 661 16.78 11.07 29.58
N ARG A 662 17.94 10.52 29.22
CA ARG A 662 18.06 9.13 28.78
C ARG A 662 17.82 8.19 29.96
N TYR A 663 16.90 7.24 29.81
CA TYR A 663 16.61 6.24 30.83
C TYR A 663 17.53 5.03 30.64
N ARG A 664 18.32 4.70 31.67
CA ARG A 664 19.23 3.53 31.71
C ARG A 664 20.12 3.36 30.46
N PRO A 665 20.88 4.40 30.06
CA PRO A 665 21.76 4.37 28.89
C PRO A 665 22.94 3.38 29.00
N LEU A 666 23.34 2.97 30.21
CA LEU A 666 24.43 2.04 30.43
C LEU A 666 23.89 0.66 30.83
N LEU A 667 24.04 -0.33 29.95
CA LEU A 667 23.72 -1.73 30.24
C LEU A 667 25.02 -2.49 30.55
N ALA A 668 25.20 -2.85 31.82
CA ALA A 668 26.41 -3.47 32.35
C ALA A 668 26.11 -4.76 33.14
N GLY A 669 25.00 -5.44 32.86
CA GLY A 669 24.65 -6.72 33.49
C GLY A 669 25.74 -7.78 33.36
N ALA A 670 25.85 -8.67 34.34
CA ALA A 670 26.89 -9.71 34.40
C ALA A 670 28.34 -9.18 34.36
N THR A 671 28.58 -7.97 34.89
CA THR A 671 29.94 -7.43 35.11
C THR A 671 30.30 -7.45 36.60
N PRO A 672 31.60 -7.51 36.97
CA PRO A 672 32.04 -7.35 38.36
C PRO A 672 31.55 -6.04 38.99
N TYR A 673 31.41 -4.95 38.22
CA TYR A 673 30.82 -3.70 38.71
C TYR A 673 29.36 -3.90 39.15
N CYS A 674 28.53 -4.52 38.32
CA CYS A 674 27.12 -4.74 38.64
C CYS A 674 26.90 -5.74 39.78
N SER A 675 27.78 -6.73 39.93
CA SER A 675 27.80 -7.61 41.10
C SER A 675 28.04 -6.82 42.39
N GLN A 676 29.05 -5.94 42.39
CA GLN A 676 29.34 -5.06 43.54
C GLN A 676 28.21 -4.07 43.82
N LEU A 677 27.66 -3.43 42.78
CA LEU A 677 26.53 -2.49 42.93
C LEU A 677 25.32 -3.18 43.58
N ARG A 678 25.04 -4.43 43.21
CA ARG A 678 23.96 -5.23 43.82
C ARG A 678 24.24 -5.53 45.29
N GLU A 679 25.47 -5.89 45.65
CA GLU A 679 25.87 -6.11 47.06
C GLU A 679 25.72 -4.84 47.90
N ILE A 680 26.09 -3.68 47.35
CA ILE A 680 25.96 -2.38 48.01
C ILE A 680 24.49 -2.01 48.20
N LEU A 681 23.67 -2.17 47.17
CA LEU A 681 22.22 -1.91 47.25
C LEU A 681 21.51 -2.82 48.27
N ASN A 682 21.98 -4.06 48.42
CA ASN A 682 21.48 -5.02 49.41
C ASN A 682 22.08 -4.83 50.81
N GLY A 683 22.98 -3.88 51.00
CA GLY A 683 23.66 -3.62 52.28
C GLY A 683 24.68 -4.68 52.70
N SER A 684 25.06 -5.60 51.81
CA SER A 684 26.04 -6.66 52.06
C SER A 684 27.49 -6.17 51.90
N ARG A 685 27.70 -5.04 51.24
CA ARG A 685 28.98 -4.37 51.02
C ARG A 685 28.83 -2.88 51.28
N ALA A 686 29.84 -2.25 51.90
CA ALA A 686 29.78 -0.83 52.25
C ALA A 686 30.12 0.10 51.07
N ASP A 687 31.08 -0.27 50.23
CA ASP A 687 31.54 0.55 49.11
C ASP A 687 32.16 -0.33 48.00
N PHE A 688 32.38 0.24 46.81
CA PHE A 688 33.06 -0.43 45.70
C PHE A 688 34.49 -0.82 46.07
N ALA A 689 34.98 -1.93 45.50
CA ALA A 689 36.36 -2.36 45.72
C ALA A 689 37.34 -1.27 45.21
N THR A 690 38.27 -0.88 46.07
CA THR A 690 39.48 -0.19 45.65
C THR A 690 40.39 -1.21 44.99
N ALA A 691 40.93 -0.92 43.81
CA ALA A 691 41.97 -1.76 43.22
C ALA A 691 43.06 -2.01 44.27
N GLU A 692 43.24 -3.27 44.68
CA GLU A 692 44.25 -3.69 45.67
C GLU A 692 45.65 -3.60 45.05
N ASP A 693 46.53 -2.91 45.77
CA ASP A 693 48.00 -3.00 45.83
C ASP A 693 48.78 -3.36 44.54
N GLY A 694 49.34 -2.34 43.87
CA GLY A 694 50.46 -2.57 42.96
C GLY A 694 50.80 -1.52 41.89
N MET A 695 50.01 -0.46 41.71
CA MET A 695 50.36 0.66 40.82
C MET A 695 50.36 1.97 41.58
N ASP A 696 51.46 2.70 41.41
CA ASP A 696 51.78 3.94 42.11
C ASP A 696 50.59 4.90 42.26
N GLU A 697 50.59 5.54 43.42
CA GLU A 697 49.64 6.47 44.03
C GLU A 697 49.47 7.78 43.23
N ILE A 698 49.18 7.70 41.93
CA ILE A 698 48.39 8.73 41.27
C ILE A 698 46.95 8.35 41.54
N SER A 699 46.29 9.10 42.41
CA SER A 699 44.86 9.03 42.66
C SER A 699 44.10 9.15 41.34
N VAL A 700 43.88 8.04 40.64
CA VAL A 700 43.07 8.03 39.42
C VAL A 700 41.66 8.37 39.86
N ALA A 701 41.26 9.61 39.59
CA ALA A 701 39.91 10.07 39.87
C ALA A 701 38.93 9.06 39.25
N ARG A 702 37.97 8.61 40.06
CA ARG A 702 36.95 7.64 39.65
C ARG A 702 35.66 8.38 39.32
N SER A 703 34.86 7.77 38.45
CA SER A 703 33.55 8.29 38.07
C SER A 703 32.62 8.40 39.30
N VAL A 704 31.62 9.29 39.22
CA VAL A 704 30.46 9.34 40.14
C VAL A 704 29.74 7.99 40.24
N LEU A 705 29.85 7.13 39.21
CA LEU A 705 29.32 5.76 39.23
C LEU A 705 30.00 4.87 40.29
N MET A 706 31.22 5.21 40.72
CA MET A 706 31.97 4.51 41.76
C MET A 706 31.69 5.06 43.17
N ASN A 707 30.65 5.88 43.35
CA ASN A 707 30.30 6.50 44.64
C ASN A 707 28.80 6.39 44.91
N MET A 708 28.43 5.49 45.82
CA MET A 708 27.05 5.20 46.19
C MET A 708 26.57 5.99 47.43
N SER A 709 26.92 7.27 47.53
CA SER A 709 26.38 8.16 48.55
C SER A 709 24.87 8.39 48.37
N ALA A 710 24.19 8.86 49.42
CA ALA A 710 22.76 9.21 49.37
C ALA A 710 22.43 10.25 48.28
N GLU A 711 23.40 11.10 47.91
CA GLU A 711 23.24 12.13 46.87
C GLU A 711 23.30 11.53 45.45
N ASN A 712 24.08 10.46 45.26
CA ASN A 712 24.33 9.85 43.94
C ASN A 712 23.42 8.64 43.65
N GLN A 713 22.76 8.08 44.67
CA GLN A 713 21.95 6.87 44.55
C GLN A 713 20.92 6.94 43.41
N GLU A 714 20.18 8.04 43.28
CA GLU A 714 19.19 8.24 42.21
C GLU A 714 19.86 8.34 40.82
N LEU A 715 21.02 9.00 40.75
CA LEU A 715 21.78 9.13 39.50
C LEU A 715 22.31 7.76 39.03
N VAL A 716 22.95 7.00 39.90
CA VAL A 716 23.53 5.69 39.56
C VAL A 716 22.43 4.73 39.11
N THR A 717 21.30 4.68 39.84
CA THR A 717 20.20 3.76 39.52
C THR A 717 19.36 4.16 38.31
N SER A 718 19.36 5.44 37.93
CA SER A 718 18.72 5.92 36.69
C SER A 718 19.60 5.75 35.46
N VAL A 719 20.93 5.80 35.62
CA VAL A 719 21.89 5.68 34.53
C VAL A 719 22.25 4.23 34.20
N VAL A 720 22.43 3.39 35.23
CA VAL A 720 22.91 2.03 35.07
C VAL A 720 21.78 1.01 35.14
N SER A 721 21.76 0.10 34.16
CA SER A 721 21.00 -1.13 34.18
C SER A 721 21.93 -2.34 34.35
N CYS A 722 21.74 -3.07 35.44
CA CYS A 722 22.40 -4.35 35.69
C CYS A 722 21.59 -5.56 35.22
N LEU A 723 20.59 -5.34 34.36
CA LEU A 723 19.88 -6.41 33.71
C LEU A 723 20.80 -7.11 32.71
N SER A 724 20.83 -8.43 32.74
CA SER A 724 21.45 -9.22 31.68
C SER A 724 20.51 -9.19 30.48
N ALA A 725 20.73 -8.26 29.55
CA ALA A 725 20.12 -8.37 28.23
C ALA A 725 20.76 -9.59 27.53
N LYS A 726 19.93 -10.57 27.16
CA LYS A 726 20.37 -11.84 26.56
C LYS A 726 20.71 -11.74 25.08
N TYR A 727 20.44 -10.62 24.42
CA TYR A 727 20.44 -10.57 22.97
C TYR A 727 21.48 -9.57 22.43
N PRO A 728 22.33 -9.98 21.47
CA PRO A 728 22.97 -9.04 20.55
C PRO A 728 21.89 -8.24 19.81
N TRP A 729 22.27 -7.12 19.17
CA TRP A 729 21.32 -6.40 18.32
C TRP A 729 20.85 -7.28 17.15
N TYR A 730 21.75 -8.12 16.62
CA TYR A 730 21.36 -9.12 15.65
C TYR A 730 20.73 -10.35 16.30
N TRP A 731 19.49 -10.64 15.89
CA TRP A 731 18.73 -11.78 16.38
C TRP A 731 19.16 -13.08 15.68
N LEU A 732 20.38 -13.54 15.95
CA LEU A 732 20.92 -14.77 15.37
C LEU A 732 20.00 -15.98 15.57
N SER A 733 19.34 -16.10 16.72
CA SER A 733 18.44 -17.23 16.97
C SER A 733 17.22 -17.26 16.05
N ASN A 734 16.74 -16.12 15.53
CA ASN A 734 15.67 -16.10 14.55
C ASN A 734 16.13 -16.71 13.22
N ASP A 735 17.33 -16.37 12.77
CA ASP A 735 17.89 -16.97 11.55
C ASP A 735 18.19 -18.45 11.76
N ASP A 736 18.72 -18.82 12.91
CA ASP A 736 18.98 -20.21 13.25
C ASP A 736 17.67 -21.03 13.27
N GLU A 737 16.59 -20.51 13.84
CA GLU A 737 15.26 -21.16 13.81
C GLU A 737 14.70 -21.32 12.39
N ASN A 738 14.95 -20.35 11.51
CA ASN A 738 14.35 -20.31 10.18
C ASN A 738 15.21 -20.97 9.10
N PHE A 739 16.53 -20.93 9.23
CA PHE A 739 17.47 -21.26 8.16
C PHE A 739 18.40 -22.42 8.48
N ALA A 740 18.65 -22.77 9.74
CA ALA A 740 19.58 -23.84 10.04
C ALA A 740 19.07 -25.21 9.56
N LEU A 741 20.00 -26.07 9.15
CA LEU A 741 19.68 -27.46 8.81
C LEU A 741 19.31 -28.24 10.08
N GLU A 742 18.34 -29.15 10.00
CA GLU A 742 17.94 -29.99 11.13
C GLU A 742 19.16 -30.71 11.74
N GLY A 743 19.41 -30.50 13.04
CA GLY A 743 20.54 -31.08 13.77
C GLY A 743 21.90 -30.37 13.60
N SER A 744 21.94 -29.20 12.93
CA SER A 744 23.17 -28.40 12.79
C SER A 744 23.40 -27.39 13.92
N ILE A 745 22.38 -27.13 14.75
CA ILE A 745 22.49 -26.29 15.94
C ILE A 745 22.67 -27.22 17.13
N GLU A 746 23.88 -27.27 17.70
CA GLU A 746 23.99 -27.65 19.11
C GLU A 746 23.29 -26.56 19.91
N GLU A 747 22.24 -26.93 20.67
CA GLU A 747 21.65 -26.04 21.67
C GLU A 747 22.79 -25.44 22.51
N GLU A 748 22.70 -24.14 22.85
CA GLU A 748 23.56 -23.52 23.85
C GLU A 748 23.42 -24.29 25.18
N GLY A 749 24.20 -25.38 25.32
CA GLY A 749 24.25 -26.20 26.51
C GLY A 749 25.16 -25.53 27.53
N GLU A 750 24.62 -25.23 28.71
CA GLU A 750 25.38 -24.80 29.88
C GLU A 750 26.49 -25.81 30.19
N GLY A 751 27.75 -25.45 29.96
CA GLY A 751 28.87 -26.11 30.64
C GLY A 751 28.77 -25.83 32.13
N GLU A 752 28.92 -26.86 32.98
CA GLU A 752 28.85 -26.80 34.46
C GLU A 752 29.86 -25.83 35.16
N ASP A 753 30.57 -25.01 34.39
CA ASP A 753 31.60 -24.05 34.82
C ASP A 753 31.17 -22.58 34.61
N GLY A 754 30.20 -22.30 33.74
CA GLY A 754 29.83 -20.91 33.38
C GLY A 754 30.75 -20.25 32.35
N SER A 755 31.70 -20.99 31.77
CA SER A 755 32.38 -20.64 30.52
C SER A 755 31.48 -20.94 29.30
N PRO A 756 31.31 -20.00 28.35
CA PRO A 756 30.69 -20.33 27.07
C PRO A 756 31.69 -21.17 26.25
N ASP A 757 31.48 -22.48 26.20
CA ASP A 757 32.10 -23.32 25.18
C ASP A 757 31.46 -22.94 23.83
N ILE A 758 32.13 -22.06 23.08
CA ILE A 758 31.73 -21.70 21.72
C ILE A 758 32.21 -22.83 20.80
N GLY A 759 31.46 -23.92 20.78
CA GLY A 759 31.57 -24.96 19.76
C GLY A 759 31.11 -24.43 18.41
N ILE A 760 32.01 -23.78 17.67
CA ILE A 760 31.79 -23.46 16.25
C ILE A 760 31.87 -24.78 15.46
N SER A 761 30.74 -25.39 15.18
CA SER A 761 30.62 -26.31 14.04
C SER A 761 30.06 -25.53 12.85
N VAL A 762 30.93 -24.85 12.11
CA VAL A 762 30.68 -24.66 10.68
C VAL A 762 30.87 -26.07 10.10
N MET A 763 29.83 -26.68 9.54
CA MET A 763 29.96 -27.97 8.87
C MET A 763 31.09 -27.86 7.84
N THR A 764 32.19 -28.58 8.10
CA THR A 764 33.25 -28.87 7.14
C THR A 764 32.76 -29.78 6.04
#